data_AF-A0A0F5L0L8-F1
#
_entry.id   AF-A0A0F5L0L8-F1
#
_cell.length_a   1.000
_cell.length_b   1.000
_cell.length_c   1.000
_cell.angle_alpha   90.00
_cell.angle_beta   90.00
_cell.angle_gamma   90.00
#
_symmetry.space_group_name_H-M   'P 1'
#
loop_
_entity.id
_entity.type
_entity.pdbx_description
1 polymer ?
#
loop_
_entity_poly.entity_id
_entity_poly.type
_entity_poly.pdbx_seq_one_letter_code
_entity_poly.pdbx_strand_id
1 'polypeptide(L)'
;MVGIAAGLGLRQKIKGDSAVSQAWLDADYGAGQFRHAGRRYADEAQFRSAIGATVPAAGHLIIGPYVSPGARELLSDGSFAAGSLADWTGVGSSLSLASGALRVTGSGGNGSGAYRTIAGLISTAGRAYRLTANVWRETASNAALGFGAAGAGTANYAQTANLTNVAPAPVTLYCGGFSPGNASIALRHQVNPSSGSYCVDDLSLREAVPYAGFTPGALCGIVEAVTPASGGSGGIVFQADDNAEFNGNWFERNFIRLIWDASQHLRFIVSFGGSGMQVEQVNLDLGIVAANTRFSVGFAARDGLCIAGLLGQGMSRASTGIFPGLAAIRLGRGRSIATGLWAGSISRLRLFAGMLDEEDLVAQMAGNGAVAWGDSLTAGAGATGGSTGSFTYPMVAQALFTPPRAVLRHGLGGQTSTQIAARMNAVPITVTLAGNAIPASGSVAVTQKSINVLTNSGTFSGTQRGVLAGIPGVMSTDASGNWSFSRSSPGVVVPVQAGTRFFCAWGKSLRGMTAWLWLGRNGAQSGYSVTADIAAAVASLSHTRFLIGAILPSAADTPGGIASLASLNAQLAGLYGVRFVDLVAALKAKTNGSPEDTSDIAAGYIPRSLRSDHLHLNDAGYAEVARAFQAAHMAMGW
;
A
#
# COMPACT_ATOMS: atom_id res chain seq x y z
N MET A 1 22.24 32.80 -19.07
CA MET A 1 22.49 31.41 -18.69
C MET A 1 22.28 31.29 -17.19
N VAL A 2 21.08 30.90 -16.77
CA VAL A 2 20.64 30.83 -15.37
C VAL A 2 20.43 29.35 -15.03
N GLY A 3 21.01 28.93 -13.91
CA GLY A 3 21.02 27.55 -13.44
C GLY A 3 19.61 26.99 -13.21
N ILE A 4 19.41 25.76 -13.67
CA ILE A 4 18.19 24.99 -13.48
C ILE A 4 18.17 24.52 -12.02
N ALA A 5 17.17 24.97 -11.28
CA ALA A 5 16.97 24.65 -9.87
C ALA A 5 16.89 23.13 -9.63
N ALA A 6 17.59 22.68 -8.58
CA ALA A 6 17.40 21.38 -7.95
C ALA A 6 15.94 21.24 -7.48
N GLY A 7 15.23 20.17 -7.87
CA GLY A 7 13.81 20.10 -7.48
C GLY A 7 13.04 18.80 -7.62
N LEU A 8 13.59 17.73 -8.21
CA LEU A 8 12.85 16.48 -8.30
C LEU A 8 13.29 15.43 -7.28
N GLY A 9 14.54 15.50 -6.78
CA GLY A 9 15.08 14.46 -5.92
C GLY A 9 15.16 13.07 -6.58
N LEU A 10 14.66 12.87 -7.80
CA LEU A 10 14.51 11.58 -8.47
C LEU A 10 15.85 10.99 -8.94
N ARG A 11 16.76 10.56 -8.06
CA ARG A 11 17.99 9.82 -8.45
C ARG A 11 18.51 8.88 -7.36
N GLN A 12 18.63 7.60 -7.71
CA GLN A 12 19.71 6.68 -7.32
C GLN A 12 19.54 5.34 -8.05
N LYS A 13 20.56 4.87 -8.79
CA LYS A 13 20.55 3.54 -9.44
C LYS A 13 20.32 2.43 -8.42
N ILE A 14 19.25 1.67 -8.58
CA ILE A 14 19.04 0.40 -7.88
C ILE A 14 19.09 -0.72 -8.94
N LYS A 15 19.92 -1.73 -8.69
CA LYS A 15 20.01 -2.92 -9.55
C LYS A 15 18.92 -3.91 -9.15
N GLY A 16 18.05 -4.21 -10.10
CA GLY A 16 17.33 -5.48 -10.23
C GLY A 16 15.94 -5.53 -9.60
N ASP A 17 14.92 -5.83 -10.41
CA ASP A 17 13.85 -6.74 -10.01
C ASP A 17 13.18 -7.43 -11.20
N SER A 18 12.79 -8.70 -10.99
CA SER A 18 12.14 -9.57 -11.96
C SER A 18 10.68 -9.82 -11.60
N ALA A 19 9.88 -10.06 -12.64
CA ALA A 19 8.43 -10.20 -12.69
C ALA A 19 7.70 -10.74 -11.44
N VAL A 20 6.98 -9.87 -10.71
CA VAL A 20 5.87 -10.24 -9.81
C VAL A 20 4.74 -9.22 -10.01
N SER A 21 3.49 -9.69 -10.18
CA SER A 21 2.24 -8.97 -10.55
C SER A 21 2.44 -7.56 -11.13
N GLN A 22 2.42 -7.46 -12.46
CA GLN A 22 2.76 -6.22 -13.17
C GLN A 22 1.95 -5.03 -12.63
N ALA A 23 2.63 -4.13 -11.93
CA ALA A 23 2.08 -2.83 -11.61
C ALA A 23 1.58 -2.20 -12.91
N TRP A 24 0.40 -1.59 -12.86
CA TRP A 24 -0.19 -0.94 -14.02
C TRP A 24 0.64 0.27 -14.43
N LEU A 25 1.24 0.95 -13.46
CA LEU A 25 2.23 2.00 -13.64
C LEU A 25 3.43 1.66 -12.76
N ASP A 26 4.64 1.66 -13.34
CA ASP A 26 5.90 1.47 -12.64
C ASP A 26 6.92 2.48 -13.16
N ALA A 27 7.25 3.45 -12.31
CA ALA A 27 8.24 4.47 -12.60
C ALA A 27 9.40 4.32 -11.63
N ASP A 28 10.44 3.60 -12.04
CA ASP A 28 11.71 3.49 -11.32
C ASP A 28 12.67 4.55 -11.85
N TYR A 29 12.56 5.75 -11.28
CA TYR A 29 13.44 6.87 -11.57
C TYR A 29 14.88 6.59 -11.18
N GLY A 30 15.09 5.74 -10.17
CA GLY A 30 16.40 5.29 -9.75
C GLY A 30 17.14 4.54 -10.85
N ALA A 31 16.49 3.54 -11.44
CA ALA A 31 17.05 2.69 -12.49
C ALA A 31 16.81 3.23 -13.92
N GLY A 32 16.01 4.28 -14.08
CA GLY A 32 15.59 4.78 -15.40
C GLY A 32 14.70 3.77 -16.13
N GLN A 33 13.84 3.06 -15.40
CA GLN A 33 12.93 2.06 -15.96
C GLN A 33 11.49 2.50 -15.80
N PHE A 34 10.77 2.53 -16.92
CA PHE A 34 9.41 3.06 -16.95
C PHE A 34 8.47 2.11 -17.67
N ARG A 35 7.33 1.80 -17.05
CA ARG A 35 6.28 0.94 -17.60
C ARG A 35 4.89 1.48 -17.28
N HIS A 36 3.98 1.30 -18.23
CA HIS A 36 2.56 1.60 -18.07
C HIS A 36 1.73 0.64 -18.93
N ALA A 37 0.66 0.08 -18.37
CA ALA A 37 -0.22 -0.90 -19.03
C ALA A 37 0.55 -2.06 -19.71
N GLY A 38 1.58 -2.58 -19.03
CA GLY A 38 2.44 -3.66 -19.55
C GLY A 38 3.48 -3.24 -20.60
N ARG A 39 3.42 -2.00 -21.12
CA ARG A 39 4.38 -1.47 -22.09
C ARG A 39 5.57 -0.84 -21.39
N ARG A 40 6.78 -1.09 -21.90
CA ARG A 40 8.02 -0.42 -21.47
C ARG A 40 8.30 0.82 -22.32
N TYR A 41 8.84 1.86 -21.71
CA TYR A 41 9.24 3.11 -22.36
C TYR A 41 10.77 3.26 -22.32
N ALA A 42 11.33 3.93 -23.32
CA ALA A 42 12.78 4.09 -23.43
C ALA A 42 13.35 5.09 -22.41
N ASP A 43 12.55 6.09 -22.04
CA ASP A 43 12.93 7.17 -21.13
C ASP A 43 11.71 7.75 -20.39
N GLU A 44 11.97 8.66 -19.46
CA GLU A 44 10.96 9.31 -18.63
C GLU A 44 10.04 10.22 -19.46
N ALA A 45 10.54 10.88 -20.52
CA ALA A 45 9.75 11.79 -21.32
C ALA A 45 8.64 11.06 -22.09
N GLN A 46 8.99 9.93 -22.73
CA GLN A 46 8.01 9.07 -23.40
C GLN A 46 7.00 8.50 -22.41
N PHE A 47 7.46 8.05 -21.23
CA PHE A 47 6.59 7.56 -20.18
C PHE A 47 5.60 8.62 -19.70
N ARG A 48 6.08 9.84 -19.39
CA ARG A 48 5.22 10.96 -18.95
C ARG A 48 4.19 11.32 -20.01
N SER A 49 4.59 11.38 -21.28
CA SER A 49 3.63 11.58 -22.38
C SER A 49 2.55 10.51 -22.42
N ALA A 50 2.92 9.23 -22.22
CA ALA A 50 1.97 8.13 -22.27
C ALA A 50 0.96 8.12 -21.11
N ILE A 51 1.36 8.54 -19.92
CA ILE A 51 0.47 8.60 -18.74
C ILE A 51 -0.22 9.96 -18.59
N GLY A 52 0.01 10.91 -19.50
CA GLY A 52 -0.52 12.26 -19.40
C GLY A 52 0.05 13.06 -18.22
N ALA A 53 1.32 12.83 -17.87
CA ALA A 53 1.98 13.52 -16.78
C ALA A 53 2.73 14.78 -17.20
N THR A 54 2.76 15.76 -16.31
CA THR A 54 3.45 17.04 -16.48
C THR A 54 4.38 17.31 -15.29
N VAL A 55 5.42 18.12 -15.54
CA VAL A 55 6.29 18.66 -14.49
C VAL A 55 6.27 20.18 -14.64
N PRO A 56 5.45 20.89 -13.86
CA PRO A 56 5.42 22.36 -13.88
C PRO A 56 6.78 22.95 -13.51
N ALA A 57 6.99 24.24 -13.78
CA ALA A 57 8.21 24.96 -13.37
C ALA A 57 8.50 24.85 -11.86
N ALA A 58 7.47 24.58 -11.06
CA ALA A 58 7.57 24.29 -9.64
C ALA A 58 8.26 22.95 -9.31
N GLY A 59 8.58 22.08 -10.26
CA GLY A 59 9.47 20.92 -10.06
C GLY A 59 8.86 19.65 -9.45
N HIS A 60 7.54 19.46 -9.46
CA HIS A 60 6.88 18.24 -8.98
C HIS A 60 6.16 17.52 -10.13
N LEU A 61 5.96 16.20 -10.04
CA LEU A 61 5.23 15.46 -11.06
C LEU A 61 3.73 15.51 -10.77
N ILE A 62 2.93 15.77 -11.79
CA ILE A 62 1.47 15.64 -11.78
C ILE A 62 1.08 14.62 -12.85
N ILE A 63 0.32 13.60 -12.48
CA ILE A 63 -0.29 12.62 -13.40
C ILE A 63 -1.78 12.92 -13.47
N GLY A 64 -2.28 13.12 -14.70
CA GLY A 64 -3.66 13.52 -14.94
C GLY A 64 -3.94 15.01 -14.65
N PRO A 65 -5.22 15.41 -14.69
CA PRO A 65 -6.38 14.56 -14.92
C PRO A 65 -6.51 13.98 -16.33
N TYR A 66 -7.05 12.77 -16.42
CA TYR A 66 -7.33 12.04 -17.65
C TYR A 66 -8.84 11.81 -17.79
N VAL A 67 -9.37 12.16 -18.96
CA VAL A 67 -10.73 11.79 -19.38
C VAL A 67 -10.60 10.90 -20.60
N SER A 68 -11.16 9.69 -20.51
CA SER A 68 -11.12 8.74 -21.62
C SER A 68 -11.76 9.36 -22.87
N PRO A 69 -11.19 9.18 -24.08
CA PRO A 69 -11.84 9.60 -25.32
C PRO A 69 -13.26 9.05 -25.48
N GLY A 70 -13.52 7.85 -24.95
CA GLY A 70 -14.85 7.22 -24.92
C GLY A 70 -15.64 7.45 -23.62
N ALA A 71 -15.22 8.38 -22.77
CA ALA A 71 -15.97 8.69 -21.54
C ALA A 71 -17.38 9.19 -21.89
N ARG A 72 -18.39 8.59 -21.24
CA ARG A 72 -19.80 8.95 -21.42
C ARG A 72 -20.04 10.42 -21.04
N GLU A 73 -20.75 11.12 -21.92
CA GLU A 73 -21.32 12.43 -21.60
C GLU A 73 -22.52 12.26 -20.66
N LEU A 74 -22.49 12.97 -19.52
CA LEU A 74 -23.53 12.86 -18.50
C LEU A 74 -24.64 13.91 -18.69
N LEU A 75 -24.37 15.00 -19.39
CA LEU A 75 -25.37 16.02 -19.69
C LEU A 75 -26.14 15.66 -20.97
N SER A 76 -27.47 15.74 -20.92
CA SER A 76 -28.36 15.48 -22.06
C SER A 76 -28.30 16.53 -23.18
N ASP A 77 -28.16 17.81 -22.81
CA ASP A 77 -28.04 18.95 -23.74
C ASP A 77 -27.13 20.01 -23.10
N GLY A 78 -25.83 19.91 -23.38
CA GLY A 78 -24.83 20.82 -22.87
C GLY A 78 -24.57 22.04 -23.75
N SER A 79 -24.87 21.92 -25.05
CA SER A 79 -24.77 22.97 -26.07
C SER A 79 -26.07 23.75 -26.27
N PHE A 80 -27.10 23.43 -25.46
CA PHE A 80 -28.44 24.03 -25.53
C PHE A 80 -29.10 23.97 -26.91
N ALA A 81 -28.70 23.01 -27.75
CA ALA A 81 -29.13 22.92 -29.14
C ALA A 81 -30.61 22.48 -29.25
N ALA A 82 -31.14 21.84 -28.20
CA ALA A 82 -32.56 21.50 -28.13
C ALA A 82 -33.46 22.71 -27.82
N GLY A 83 -32.88 23.88 -27.53
CA GLY A 83 -33.64 25.09 -27.25
C GLY A 83 -34.39 25.05 -25.91
N SER A 84 -34.02 24.15 -25.00
CA SER A 84 -34.71 23.93 -23.71
C SER A 84 -33.83 24.31 -22.53
N LEU A 85 -34.46 24.93 -21.52
CA LEU A 85 -33.86 25.23 -20.22
C LEU A 85 -34.50 24.42 -19.07
N ALA A 86 -35.28 23.38 -19.38
CA ALA A 86 -36.09 22.65 -18.39
C ALA A 86 -35.27 22.03 -17.25
N ASP A 87 -34.00 21.70 -17.50
CA ASP A 87 -33.09 21.11 -16.51
C ASP A 87 -32.41 22.16 -15.61
N TRP A 88 -32.67 23.45 -15.85
CA TRP A 88 -32.05 24.58 -15.15
C TRP A 88 -33.06 25.36 -14.31
N THR A 89 -32.65 25.67 -13.09
CA THR A 89 -33.44 26.45 -12.14
C THR A 89 -32.73 27.76 -11.83
N GLY A 90 -33.43 28.87 -12.01
CA GLY A 90 -32.97 30.20 -11.60
C GLY A 90 -33.21 30.45 -10.11
N VAL A 91 -32.28 31.14 -9.46
CA VAL A 91 -32.39 31.59 -8.06
C VAL A 91 -32.05 33.07 -8.04
N GLY A 92 -33.02 33.94 -7.74
CA GLY A 92 -32.81 35.39 -7.81
C GLY A 92 -32.31 35.87 -9.19
N SER A 93 -32.66 35.14 -10.26
CA SER A 93 -32.24 35.39 -11.63
C SER A 93 -33.33 34.94 -12.61
N SER A 94 -33.34 35.54 -13.79
CA SER A 94 -34.09 35.04 -14.95
C SER A 94 -33.17 34.26 -15.89
N LEU A 95 -33.70 33.19 -16.47
CA LEU A 95 -33.00 32.34 -17.44
C LEU A 95 -33.59 32.55 -18.83
N SER A 96 -32.73 32.64 -19.83
CA SER A 96 -33.13 32.73 -21.25
C SER A 96 -32.10 32.06 -22.13
N LEU A 97 -32.45 31.77 -23.38
CA LEU A 97 -31.49 31.38 -24.40
C LEU A 97 -31.12 32.61 -25.22
N ALA A 98 -29.83 32.90 -25.32
CA ALA A 98 -29.31 33.98 -26.15
C ALA A 98 -28.23 33.42 -27.06
N SER A 99 -28.43 33.55 -28.37
CA SER A 99 -27.50 33.05 -29.39
C SER A 99 -27.09 31.57 -29.22
N GLY A 100 -28.02 30.73 -28.75
CA GLY A 100 -27.78 29.31 -28.51
C GLY A 100 -27.16 28.97 -27.14
N ALA A 101 -26.94 29.95 -26.26
CA ALA A 101 -26.35 29.72 -24.94
C ALA A 101 -27.33 29.99 -23.80
N LEU A 102 -27.15 29.34 -22.65
CA LEU A 102 -27.87 29.68 -21.42
C LEU A 102 -27.39 31.04 -20.93
N ARG A 103 -28.30 32.01 -20.91
CA ARG A 103 -28.12 33.34 -20.34
C ARG A 103 -28.80 33.43 -18.98
N VAL A 104 -28.03 33.87 -17.98
CA VAL A 104 -28.47 34.09 -16.60
C VAL A 104 -28.39 35.58 -16.30
N THR A 105 -29.52 36.20 -15.98
CA THR A 105 -29.62 37.62 -15.63
C THR A 105 -30.07 37.77 -14.19
N GLY A 106 -29.23 38.37 -13.34
CA GLY A 106 -29.54 38.55 -11.92
C GLY A 106 -30.62 39.61 -11.68
N SER A 107 -31.54 39.35 -10.74
CA SER A 107 -32.64 40.27 -10.39
C SER A 107 -32.28 41.31 -9.32
N GLY A 108 -31.01 41.40 -8.92
CA GLY A 108 -30.58 42.13 -7.71
C GLY A 108 -30.75 41.28 -6.43
N GLY A 109 -29.91 41.56 -5.42
CA GLY A 109 -29.84 40.78 -4.17
C GLY A 109 -28.53 40.00 -4.00
N ASN A 110 -28.49 39.09 -3.02
CA ASN A 110 -27.31 38.28 -2.70
C ASN A 110 -27.46 36.86 -3.27
N GLY A 111 -26.42 36.37 -3.95
CA GLY A 111 -26.33 34.97 -4.35
C GLY A 111 -27.20 34.56 -5.53
N SER A 112 -27.57 35.51 -6.41
CA SER A 112 -28.31 35.18 -7.63
C SER A 112 -27.51 34.25 -8.54
N GLY A 113 -28.21 33.39 -9.29
CA GLY A 113 -27.56 32.43 -10.18
C GLY A 113 -28.52 31.43 -10.81
N ALA A 114 -27.95 30.43 -11.46
CA ALA A 114 -28.67 29.30 -12.03
C ALA A 114 -27.99 28.00 -11.62
N TYR A 115 -28.74 26.92 -11.48
CA TYR A 115 -28.17 25.60 -11.26
C TYR A 115 -28.92 24.50 -12.01
N ARG A 116 -28.20 23.42 -12.28
CA ARG A 116 -28.73 22.16 -12.78
C ARG A 116 -28.34 21.06 -11.80
N THR A 117 -29.33 20.31 -11.32
CA THR A 117 -29.09 19.14 -10.47
C THR A 117 -28.40 18.05 -11.29
N ILE A 118 -27.32 17.49 -10.74
CA ILE A 118 -26.61 16.33 -11.29
C ILE A 118 -26.71 15.11 -10.36
N ALA A 119 -27.45 15.22 -9.25
CA ALA A 119 -27.86 14.09 -8.44
C ALA A 119 -28.58 13.05 -9.32
N GLY A 120 -28.07 11.81 -9.32
CA GLY A 120 -28.55 10.73 -10.20
C GLY A 120 -27.79 10.60 -11.53
N LEU A 121 -27.03 11.62 -11.95
CA LEU A 121 -26.11 11.52 -13.10
C LEU A 121 -24.72 11.05 -12.68
N ILE A 122 -24.36 11.30 -11.42
CA ILE A 122 -23.06 10.95 -10.83
C ILE A 122 -23.20 9.80 -9.82
N SER A 123 -22.15 9.01 -9.67
CA SER A 123 -22.02 8.03 -8.59
C SER A 123 -21.71 8.68 -7.24
N THR A 124 -22.11 8.00 -6.17
CA THR A 124 -22.16 8.53 -4.80
C THR A 124 -20.82 8.67 -4.08
N ALA A 125 -19.81 7.87 -4.44
CA ALA A 125 -18.47 7.92 -3.85
C ALA A 125 -17.38 7.42 -4.84
N GLY A 126 -16.13 7.79 -4.57
CA GLY A 126 -14.94 7.27 -5.25
C GLY A 126 -14.72 7.63 -6.71
N ARG A 127 -15.51 8.56 -7.27
CA ARG A 127 -15.35 9.09 -8.63
C ARG A 127 -15.15 10.60 -8.63
N ALA A 128 -14.36 11.09 -9.58
CA ALA A 128 -14.20 12.50 -9.88
C ALA A 128 -14.72 12.81 -11.29
N TYR A 129 -15.12 14.05 -11.52
CA TYR A 129 -15.68 14.49 -12.79
C TYR A 129 -15.02 15.78 -13.25
N ARG A 130 -14.88 15.90 -14.57
CA ARG A 130 -14.49 17.12 -15.28
C ARG A 130 -15.74 17.83 -15.78
N LEU A 131 -15.88 19.10 -15.45
CA LEU A 131 -16.82 20.03 -16.05
C LEU A 131 -16.06 20.96 -17.00
N THR A 132 -16.46 21.00 -18.27
CA THR A 132 -15.97 21.97 -19.26
C THR A 132 -17.12 22.83 -19.75
N ALA A 133 -16.84 24.08 -20.12
CA ALA A 133 -17.82 24.98 -20.73
C ALA A 133 -17.12 26.14 -21.46
N ASN A 134 -17.84 26.82 -22.34
CA ASN A 134 -17.53 28.17 -22.80
C ASN A 134 -18.33 29.18 -21.98
N VAL A 135 -17.68 30.17 -21.37
CA VAL A 135 -18.32 31.14 -20.46
C VAL A 135 -17.92 32.58 -20.76
N TRP A 136 -18.85 33.52 -20.61
CA TRP A 136 -18.61 34.95 -20.78
C TRP A 136 -19.63 35.80 -20.02
N ARG A 137 -19.34 37.09 -19.89
CA ARG A 137 -20.25 38.10 -19.32
C ARG A 137 -20.71 39.07 -20.39
N GLU A 138 -21.95 39.50 -20.31
CA GLU A 138 -22.48 40.57 -21.16
C GLU A 138 -22.45 41.93 -20.44
N THR A 139 -22.43 41.90 -19.11
CA THR A 139 -22.37 43.11 -18.26
C THR A 139 -21.19 43.03 -17.30
N ALA A 140 -20.72 44.19 -16.82
CA ALA A 140 -19.64 44.27 -15.86
C ALA A 140 -20.06 43.82 -14.44
N SER A 141 -20.11 42.51 -14.21
CA SER A 141 -20.35 41.90 -12.90
C SER A 141 -19.35 40.74 -12.73
N ASN A 142 -19.16 40.21 -11.51
CA ASN A 142 -18.39 38.97 -11.28
C ASN A 142 -19.29 37.72 -11.17
N ALA A 143 -18.99 36.67 -11.94
CA ALA A 143 -19.64 35.37 -11.79
C ALA A 143 -18.63 34.22 -11.78
N ALA A 144 -19.08 33.04 -11.37
CA ALA A 144 -18.29 31.82 -11.44
C ALA A 144 -19.17 30.65 -11.93
N LEU A 145 -18.55 29.72 -12.64
CA LEU A 145 -19.08 28.38 -12.88
C LEU A 145 -18.54 27.44 -11.80
N GLY A 146 -19.32 26.47 -11.34
CA GLY A 146 -18.80 25.49 -10.39
C GLY A 146 -19.71 24.32 -10.04
N PHE A 147 -19.18 23.46 -9.18
CA PHE A 147 -19.88 22.36 -8.53
C PHE A 147 -20.42 22.80 -7.17
N GLY A 148 -21.65 22.43 -6.86
CA GLY A 148 -22.42 22.91 -5.72
C GLY A 148 -23.26 21.85 -5.02
N ALA A 149 -23.82 22.24 -3.87
CA ALA A 149 -24.80 21.47 -3.11
C ALA A 149 -26.14 22.23 -3.08
N ALA A 150 -27.17 21.68 -3.73
CA ALA A 150 -28.59 22.04 -3.81
C ALA A 150 -28.99 23.53 -3.86
N GLY A 151 -29.92 23.84 -4.78
CA GLY A 151 -31.04 24.74 -4.53
C GLY A 151 -30.79 26.25 -4.56
N ALA A 152 -29.57 26.72 -4.32
CA ALA A 152 -29.28 28.15 -4.10
C ALA A 152 -28.24 28.74 -5.07
N GLY A 153 -27.91 28.05 -6.17
CA GLY A 153 -26.85 28.51 -7.08
C GLY A 153 -25.45 28.55 -6.46
N THR A 154 -25.20 27.77 -5.40
CA THR A 154 -23.97 27.84 -4.60
C THR A 154 -22.90 26.87 -5.09
N ALA A 155 -21.85 27.38 -5.74
CA ALA A 155 -20.66 26.59 -6.05
C ALA A 155 -19.78 26.46 -4.79
N ASN A 156 -20.04 25.43 -3.96
CA ASN A 156 -19.35 25.21 -2.68
C ASN A 156 -18.29 24.10 -2.72
N TYR A 157 -18.24 23.33 -3.81
CA TYR A 157 -17.35 22.17 -3.93
C TYR A 157 -16.12 22.44 -4.79
N ALA A 158 -16.31 23.13 -5.92
CA ALA A 158 -15.25 23.67 -6.76
C ALA A 158 -15.83 24.79 -7.63
N GLN A 159 -15.08 25.84 -7.92
CA GLN A 159 -15.53 26.93 -8.79
C GLN A 159 -14.37 27.62 -9.50
N THR A 160 -14.65 28.17 -10.68
CA THR A 160 -13.70 29.02 -11.41
C THR A 160 -13.34 30.26 -10.59
N ALA A 161 -12.24 30.93 -10.97
CA ALA A 161 -12.07 32.34 -10.63
C ALA A 161 -13.21 33.18 -11.24
N ASN A 162 -13.32 34.44 -10.79
CA ASN A 162 -14.28 35.39 -11.35
C ASN A 162 -14.14 35.51 -12.87
N LEU A 163 -15.24 35.31 -13.57
CA LEU A 163 -15.36 35.44 -15.01
C LEU A 163 -15.35 36.91 -15.40
N THR A 164 -14.31 37.34 -16.10
CA THR A 164 -14.12 38.73 -16.56
C THR A 164 -14.24 38.88 -18.08
N ASN A 165 -14.18 37.77 -18.82
CA ASN A 165 -14.18 37.75 -20.27
C ASN A 165 -15.55 38.15 -20.83
N VAL A 166 -15.54 39.04 -21.82
CA VAL A 166 -16.75 39.49 -22.56
C VAL A 166 -16.99 38.68 -23.84
N ALA A 167 -16.03 37.83 -24.22
CA ALA A 167 -16.14 36.86 -25.30
C ALA A 167 -16.11 35.43 -24.71
N PRO A 168 -16.74 34.44 -25.38
CA PRO A 168 -16.72 33.05 -24.93
C PRO A 168 -15.30 32.57 -24.67
N ALA A 169 -15.06 32.05 -23.46
CA ALA A 169 -13.76 31.51 -23.06
C ALA A 169 -13.92 30.12 -22.47
N PRO A 170 -13.07 29.15 -22.87
CA PRO A 170 -13.15 27.80 -22.34
C PRO A 170 -12.69 27.78 -20.87
N VAL A 171 -13.47 27.09 -20.03
CA VAL A 171 -13.13 26.82 -18.63
C VAL A 171 -13.18 25.31 -18.38
N THR A 172 -12.37 24.86 -17.42
CA THR A 172 -12.34 23.46 -16.99
C THR A 172 -12.24 23.42 -15.47
N LEU A 173 -13.08 22.59 -14.86
CA LEU A 173 -13.08 22.31 -13.43
C LEU A 173 -13.10 20.81 -13.18
N TYR A 174 -12.56 20.42 -12.04
CA TYR A 174 -12.61 19.05 -11.56
C TYR A 174 -13.20 19.05 -10.15
N CYS A 175 -13.94 18.00 -9.82
CA CYS A 175 -14.42 17.79 -8.47
C CYS A 175 -14.68 16.31 -8.23
N GLY A 176 -14.41 15.87 -7.01
CA GLY A 176 -14.71 14.55 -6.49
C GLY A 176 -15.40 14.68 -5.14
N GLY A 177 -15.88 13.56 -4.60
CA GLY A 177 -16.47 13.53 -3.26
C GLY A 177 -17.69 14.44 -3.11
N PHE A 178 -18.77 14.08 -3.81
CA PHE A 178 -20.05 14.79 -3.76
C PHE A 178 -20.92 14.22 -2.65
N SER A 179 -21.83 15.04 -2.10
CA SER A 179 -23.00 14.49 -1.44
C SER A 179 -24.02 14.10 -2.52
N PRO A 180 -24.35 12.80 -2.68
CA PRO A 180 -25.10 12.32 -3.83
C PRO A 180 -26.55 12.83 -3.91
N GLY A 181 -27.12 13.22 -2.77
CA GLY A 181 -28.51 13.68 -2.72
C GLY A 181 -28.72 15.12 -3.19
N ASN A 182 -27.66 15.90 -3.40
CA ASN A 182 -27.79 17.33 -3.64
C ASN A 182 -26.77 17.94 -4.61
N ALA A 183 -25.97 17.14 -5.32
CA ALA A 183 -24.97 17.69 -6.23
C ALA A 183 -25.58 18.46 -7.40
N SER A 184 -25.02 19.62 -7.72
CA SER A 184 -25.41 20.46 -8.86
C SER A 184 -24.19 21.05 -9.57
N ILE A 185 -24.37 21.43 -10.84
CA ILE A 185 -23.53 22.45 -11.48
C ILE A 185 -24.25 23.80 -11.39
N ALA A 186 -23.50 24.88 -11.17
CA ALA A 186 -24.08 26.19 -10.93
C ALA A 186 -23.30 27.32 -11.59
N LEU A 187 -24.04 28.34 -12.02
CA LEU A 187 -23.54 29.65 -12.38
C LEU A 187 -23.97 30.63 -11.29
N ARG A 188 -23.01 31.32 -10.68
CA ARG A 188 -23.26 32.17 -9.52
C ARG A 188 -22.73 33.57 -9.72
N HIS A 189 -23.54 34.58 -9.37
CA HIS A 189 -23.07 35.94 -9.16
C HIS A 189 -22.30 36.07 -7.84
N GLN A 190 -21.11 36.67 -7.90
CA GLN A 190 -20.22 36.86 -6.76
C GLN A 190 -20.30 38.30 -6.19
N VAL A 191 -21.25 39.12 -6.65
CA VAL A 191 -21.43 40.51 -6.23
C VAL A 191 -22.83 40.75 -5.67
N ASN A 192 -22.94 41.65 -4.69
CA ASN A 192 -24.20 42.15 -4.15
C ASN A 192 -24.27 43.67 -4.41
N PRO A 193 -25.28 44.19 -5.14
CA PRO A 193 -26.39 43.47 -5.74
C PRO A 193 -25.99 42.68 -7.00
N SER A 194 -26.53 41.47 -7.15
CA SER A 194 -26.33 40.61 -8.30
C SER A 194 -27.24 41.02 -9.48
N SER A 195 -26.89 42.04 -10.26
CA SER A 195 -27.72 42.57 -11.37
C SER A 195 -27.18 42.30 -12.79
N GLY A 196 -26.03 41.63 -12.91
CA GLY A 196 -25.39 41.39 -14.21
C GLY A 196 -26.05 40.30 -15.07
N SER A 197 -25.49 40.05 -16.26
CA SER A 197 -25.82 38.93 -17.14
C SER A 197 -24.56 38.17 -17.59
N TYR A 198 -24.69 36.84 -17.64
CA TYR A 198 -23.64 35.91 -18.07
C TYR A 198 -24.21 34.80 -18.89
N CYS A 199 -23.36 34.22 -19.71
CA CYS A 199 -23.72 33.14 -20.59
C CYS A 199 -22.78 31.96 -20.42
N VAL A 200 -23.34 30.77 -20.63
CA VAL A 200 -22.60 29.52 -20.70
C VAL A 200 -23.10 28.69 -21.88
N ASP A 201 -22.17 28.04 -22.54
CA ASP A 201 -22.41 27.14 -23.65
C ASP A 201 -21.43 25.96 -23.60
N ASP A 202 -21.65 24.95 -24.43
CA ASP A 202 -20.78 23.77 -24.61
C ASP A 202 -20.42 23.07 -23.28
N LEU A 203 -21.41 22.94 -22.40
CA LEU A 203 -21.22 22.24 -21.14
C LEU A 203 -20.97 20.75 -21.40
N SER A 204 -19.91 20.21 -20.79
CA SER A 204 -19.67 18.77 -20.80
C SER A 204 -19.28 18.30 -19.40
N LEU A 205 -19.92 17.23 -18.94
CA LEU A 205 -19.65 16.59 -17.66
C LEU A 205 -19.28 15.14 -17.91
N ARG A 206 -18.02 14.80 -17.64
CA ARG A 206 -17.49 13.45 -17.85
C ARG A 206 -16.68 13.01 -16.66
N GLU A 207 -16.61 11.70 -16.44
CA GLU A 207 -15.73 11.14 -15.42
C GLU A 207 -14.26 11.42 -15.75
N ALA A 208 -13.50 11.78 -14.72
CA ALA A 208 -12.06 11.99 -14.77
C ALA A 208 -11.36 11.06 -13.79
N VAL A 209 -10.21 10.54 -14.20
CA VAL A 209 -9.34 9.67 -13.40
C VAL A 209 -7.90 10.15 -13.51
N PRO A 210 -6.97 9.70 -12.63
CA PRO A 210 -5.58 10.14 -12.70
C PRO A 210 -4.87 9.73 -14.00
N TYR A 211 -5.11 8.52 -14.51
CA TYR A 211 -4.48 8.01 -15.73
C TYR A 211 -5.33 6.91 -16.38
N ALA A 212 -5.02 6.58 -17.63
CA ALA A 212 -5.69 5.50 -18.35
C ALA A 212 -5.46 4.13 -17.68
N GLY A 213 -6.56 3.43 -17.35
CA GLY A 213 -6.57 2.14 -16.66
C GLY A 213 -6.60 2.22 -15.12
N PHE A 214 -6.76 3.43 -14.56
CA PHE A 214 -7.11 3.59 -13.14
C PHE A 214 -8.52 3.03 -12.87
N THR A 215 -8.68 2.31 -11.76
CA THR A 215 -9.98 1.77 -11.32
C THR A 215 -10.59 2.71 -10.26
N PRO A 216 -11.70 3.42 -10.57
CA PRO A 216 -12.37 4.26 -9.58
C PRO A 216 -12.81 3.46 -8.34
N GLY A 217 -12.79 4.11 -7.17
CA GLY A 217 -13.17 3.47 -5.90
C GLY A 217 -12.05 2.70 -5.19
N ALA A 218 -10.87 2.55 -5.79
CA ALA A 218 -9.71 1.96 -5.12
C ALA A 218 -8.38 2.60 -5.57
N LEU A 219 -7.42 2.64 -4.66
CA LEU A 219 -6.03 3.02 -4.93
C LEU A 219 -5.12 2.01 -4.24
N CYS A 220 -4.15 1.46 -4.96
CA CYS A 220 -3.12 0.60 -4.38
C CYS A 220 -1.77 0.93 -5.01
N GLY A 221 -0.74 1.08 -4.19
CA GLY A 221 0.57 1.48 -4.67
C GLY A 221 1.68 1.31 -3.66
N ILE A 222 2.91 1.52 -4.15
CA ILE A 222 4.15 1.51 -3.38
C ILE A 222 4.97 2.74 -3.77
N VAL A 223 5.50 3.44 -2.77
CA VAL A 223 6.42 4.57 -2.94
C VAL A 223 7.73 4.25 -2.23
N GLU A 224 8.83 4.38 -2.96
CA GLU A 224 10.19 4.26 -2.44
C GLU A 224 10.88 5.63 -2.54
N ALA A 225 11.46 6.09 -1.43
CA ALA A 225 11.98 7.45 -1.30
C ALA A 225 13.07 7.56 -0.21
N VAL A 226 13.77 8.69 -0.16
CA VAL A 226 14.65 9.09 0.93
C VAL A 226 14.09 10.37 1.54
N THR A 227 13.97 10.41 2.87
CA THR A 227 13.52 11.60 3.60
C THR A 227 14.48 12.78 3.38
N PRO A 228 13.99 14.04 3.48
CA PRO A 228 14.84 15.23 3.48
C PRO A 228 16.03 15.14 4.44
N ALA A 229 17.13 15.84 4.12
CA ALA A 229 18.36 15.82 4.90
C ALA A 229 18.23 16.44 6.31
N SER A 230 17.22 17.29 6.53
CA SER A 230 16.87 17.83 7.83
C SER A 230 15.41 17.56 8.15
N GLY A 231 15.11 17.35 9.44
CA GLY A 231 13.75 17.16 9.98
C GLY A 231 12.90 18.43 9.97
N GLY A 232 12.86 19.16 8.85
CA GLY A 232 12.16 20.45 8.69
C GLY A 232 10.63 20.37 8.88
N SER A 233 9.86 21.20 8.16
CA SER A 233 8.39 21.30 8.29
C SER A 233 7.60 20.05 7.83
N GLY A 234 8.26 18.93 7.60
CA GLY A 234 7.71 17.79 6.90
C GLY A 234 7.54 18.04 5.40
N GLY A 235 6.97 17.07 4.69
CA GLY A 235 6.75 17.14 3.25
C GLY A 235 5.84 16.03 2.72
N ILE A 236 5.18 16.32 1.61
CA ILE A 236 4.29 15.39 0.92
C ILE A 236 5.09 14.65 -0.14
N VAL A 237 5.26 13.34 0.04
CA VAL A 237 5.96 12.50 -0.94
C VAL A 237 5.01 12.02 -2.04
N PHE A 238 3.75 11.74 -1.68
CA PHE A 238 2.72 11.27 -2.58
C PHE A 238 1.37 11.86 -2.20
N GLN A 239 0.59 12.28 -3.19
CA GLN A 239 -0.83 12.63 -3.03
C GLN A 239 -1.63 12.18 -4.24
N ALA A 240 -2.83 11.66 -4.02
CA ALA A 240 -3.88 11.59 -5.02
C ALA A 240 -5.02 12.50 -4.57
N ASP A 241 -5.58 13.32 -5.46
CA ASP A 241 -6.65 14.29 -5.14
C ASP A 241 -7.67 14.40 -6.26
N ASP A 242 -8.81 15.02 -5.96
CA ASP A 242 -9.93 15.25 -6.87
C ASP A 242 -9.70 16.35 -7.92
N ASN A 243 -8.53 16.96 -7.89
CA ASN A 243 -8.10 18.08 -8.69
C ASN A 243 -8.94 19.37 -8.53
N ALA A 244 -9.65 19.56 -7.41
CA ALA A 244 -10.57 20.68 -7.21
C ALA A 244 -9.90 22.05 -6.99
N GLU A 245 -10.58 23.10 -7.46
CA GLU A 245 -10.20 24.51 -7.30
C GLU A 245 -11.37 25.33 -6.80
N PHE A 246 -11.08 26.38 -6.04
CA PHE A 246 -12.08 27.31 -5.53
C PHE A 246 -11.59 28.74 -5.69
N ASN A 247 -12.22 29.50 -6.60
CA ASN A 247 -11.89 30.90 -6.88
C ASN A 247 -10.42 31.10 -7.27
N GLY A 248 -9.88 30.22 -8.12
CA GLY A 248 -8.47 30.23 -8.52
C GLY A 248 -7.49 29.79 -7.43
N ASN A 249 -7.97 29.40 -6.24
CA ASN A 249 -7.15 28.81 -5.18
C ASN A 249 -7.32 27.30 -5.14
N TRP A 250 -6.30 26.62 -4.62
CA TRP A 250 -6.36 25.19 -4.43
C TRP A 250 -7.29 24.81 -3.30
N PHE A 251 -8.03 23.72 -3.51
CA PHE A 251 -9.03 23.29 -2.56
C PHE A 251 -8.85 21.82 -2.20
N GLU A 252 -7.98 21.56 -1.22
CA GLU A 252 -7.62 20.22 -0.79
C GLU A 252 -8.67 19.64 0.17
N ARG A 253 -9.84 19.24 -0.31
CA ARG A 253 -10.84 18.57 0.55
C ARG A 253 -10.72 17.05 0.51
N ASN A 254 -10.51 16.53 -0.69
CA ASN A 254 -10.56 15.10 -0.98
C ASN A 254 -9.19 14.65 -1.44
N PHE A 255 -8.53 13.81 -0.64
CA PHE A 255 -7.20 13.31 -0.97
C PHE A 255 -6.86 12.01 -0.25
N ILE A 256 -5.90 11.30 -0.82
CA ILE A 256 -5.12 10.26 -0.17
C ILE A 256 -3.67 10.71 -0.22
N ARG A 257 -2.97 10.72 0.91
CA ARG A 257 -1.63 11.32 1.01
C ARG A 257 -0.70 10.46 1.84
N LEU A 258 0.56 10.41 1.42
CA LEU A 258 1.69 9.98 2.24
C LEU A 258 2.51 11.21 2.59
N ILE A 259 2.64 11.49 3.88
CA ILE A 259 3.37 12.64 4.43
C ILE A 259 4.46 12.15 5.38
N TRP A 260 5.61 12.80 5.35
CA TRP A 260 6.59 12.77 6.43
C TRP A 260 6.42 14.06 7.23
N ASP A 261 5.98 13.99 8.47
CA ASP A 261 5.63 15.18 9.25
C ASP A 261 6.84 15.81 9.96
N ALA A 262 6.62 16.94 10.63
CA ALA A 262 7.67 17.65 11.37
C ALA A 262 8.23 16.86 12.56
N SER A 263 7.51 15.82 13.02
CA SER A 263 7.97 14.88 14.05
C SER A 263 8.69 13.66 13.46
N GLN A 264 8.95 13.67 12.15
CA GLN A 264 9.60 12.60 11.40
C GLN A 264 8.78 11.31 11.29
N HIS A 265 7.47 11.36 11.51
CA HIS A 265 6.58 10.23 11.29
C HIS A 265 6.13 10.17 9.84
N LEU A 266 6.14 8.98 9.25
CA LEU A 266 5.40 8.72 8.02
C LEU A 266 3.94 8.46 8.35
N ARG A 267 3.03 9.16 7.67
CA ARG A 267 1.59 9.00 7.86
C ARG A 267 0.88 8.79 6.53
N PHE A 268 -0.05 7.84 6.53
CA PHE A 268 -0.99 7.64 5.44
C PHE A 268 -2.35 8.24 5.82
N ILE A 269 -2.76 9.27 5.10
CA ILE A 269 -3.95 10.08 5.43
C ILE A 269 -4.97 9.96 4.30
N VAL A 270 -6.23 9.69 4.66
CA VAL A 270 -7.37 9.75 3.75
C VAL A 270 -8.33 10.82 4.25
N SER A 271 -8.62 11.78 3.38
CA SER A 271 -9.55 12.87 3.62
C SER A 271 -10.70 12.81 2.61
N PHE A 272 -11.92 12.93 3.14
CA PHE A 272 -13.13 13.11 2.35
C PHE A 272 -13.96 14.19 3.01
N GLY A 273 -13.96 15.38 2.42
CA GLY A 273 -14.58 16.56 2.98
C GLY A 273 -15.95 16.88 2.38
N GLY A 274 -16.91 17.27 3.22
CA GLY A 274 -18.17 17.89 2.78
C GLY A 274 -17.96 19.31 2.21
N SER A 275 -19.01 20.14 2.18
CA SER A 275 -18.91 21.54 1.73
C SER A 275 -17.92 22.32 2.59
N GLY A 276 -16.82 22.82 2.01
CA GLY A 276 -15.97 23.81 2.68
C GLY A 276 -14.85 23.29 3.60
N MET A 277 -14.87 22.02 4.06
CA MET A 277 -13.94 21.56 5.10
C MET A 277 -13.20 20.27 4.74
N GLN A 278 -11.92 20.21 5.10
CA GLN A 278 -11.15 18.97 5.21
C GLN A 278 -11.71 18.13 6.35
N VAL A 279 -11.90 16.84 6.11
CA VAL A 279 -12.23 15.88 7.15
C VAL A 279 -11.29 14.70 6.98
N GLU A 280 -10.23 14.68 7.80
CA GLU A 280 -9.37 13.51 7.92
C GLU A 280 -10.19 12.37 8.52
N GLN A 281 -10.50 11.36 7.72
CA GLN A 281 -11.27 10.20 8.15
C GLN A 281 -10.36 9.07 8.63
N VAL A 282 -9.14 9.01 8.08
CA VAL A 282 -8.12 8.03 8.42
C VAL A 282 -6.76 8.73 8.47
N ASN A 283 -6.00 8.48 9.52
CA ASN A 283 -4.63 8.94 9.70
C ASN A 283 -3.83 7.78 10.33
N LEU A 284 -3.20 6.96 9.48
CA LEU A 284 -2.39 5.83 9.93
C LEU A 284 -0.95 6.31 10.14
N ASP A 285 -0.50 6.28 11.39
CA ASP A 285 0.91 6.45 11.73
C ASP A 285 1.67 5.17 11.35
N LEU A 286 2.71 5.31 10.52
CA LEU A 286 3.55 4.21 10.02
C LEU A 286 4.89 4.14 10.76
N GLY A 287 5.10 5.02 11.74
CA GLY A 287 6.31 5.10 12.54
C GLY A 287 7.31 6.16 12.07
N ILE A 288 8.36 6.31 12.88
CA ILE A 288 9.44 7.28 12.68
C ILE A 288 10.37 6.81 11.57
N VAL A 289 10.69 7.72 10.66
CA VAL A 289 11.80 7.57 9.70
C VAL A 289 12.71 8.77 9.85
N ALA A 290 13.95 8.52 10.29
CA ALA A 290 14.93 9.58 10.50
C ALA A 290 15.18 10.39 9.22
N ALA A 291 15.68 11.62 9.37
CA ALA A 291 16.15 12.42 8.24
C ALA A 291 17.19 11.67 7.39
N ASN A 292 17.27 11.98 6.10
CA ASN A 292 18.18 11.35 5.13
C ASN A 292 18.12 9.80 5.08
N THR A 293 16.98 9.21 5.40
CA THR A 293 16.79 7.76 5.49
C THR A 293 15.92 7.26 4.36
N ARG A 294 16.35 6.17 3.71
CA ARG A 294 15.57 5.47 2.69
C ARG A 294 14.39 4.74 3.34
N PHE A 295 13.23 4.80 2.70
CA PHE A 295 12.04 4.07 3.09
C PHE A 295 11.28 3.53 1.88
N SER A 296 10.42 2.54 2.15
CA SER A 296 9.43 2.00 1.21
C SER A 296 8.11 1.88 1.95
N VAL A 297 7.05 2.48 1.39
CA VAL A 297 5.69 2.40 1.93
C VAL A 297 4.77 1.81 0.87
N GLY A 298 4.10 0.72 1.22
CA GLY A 298 2.97 0.21 0.46
C GLY A 298 1.67 0.66 1.11
N PHE A 299 0.68 0.94 0.27
CA PHE A 299 -0.62 1.40 0.70
C PHE A 299 -1.72 0.88 -0.21
N ALA A 300 -2.92 0.73 0.37
CA ALA A 300 -4.14 0.54 -0.38
C ALA A 300 -5.33 1.18 0.34
N ALA A 301 -6.25 1.74 -0.42
CA ALA A 301 -7.48 2.34 0.09
C ALA A 301 -8.66 2.03 -0.84
N ARG A 302 -9.81 1.78 -0.22
CA ARG A 302 -11.16 1.70 -0.82
C ARG A 302 -12.19 2.04 0.25
N ASP A 303 -13.47 2.08 -0.11
CA ASP A 303 -14.54 2.27 0.87
C ASP A 303 -14.45 1.25 2.03
N GLY A 304 -14.43 1.77 3.26
CA GLY A 304 -14.38 0.96 4.48
C GLY A 304 -13.08 0.19 4.72
N LEU A 305 -12.02 0.42 3.93
CA LEU A 305 -10.72 -0.21 4.18
C LEU A 305 -9.56 0.65 3.68
N CYS A 306 -8.71 1.07 4.62
CA CYS A 306 -7.42 1.68 4.37
C CYS A 306 -6.32 0.86 5.05
N ILE A 307 -5.27 0.50 4.30
CA ILE A 307 -4.08 -0.17 4.81
C ILE A 307 -2.84 0.55 4.32
N ALA A 308 -1.83 0.68 5.17
CA ALA A 308 -0.52 1.17 4.80
C ALA A 308 0.54 0.63 5.75
N GLY A 309 1.76 0.46 5.27
CA GLY A 309 2.87 -0.02 6.09
C GLY A 309 4.20 0.48 5.60
N LEU A 310 5.08 0.78 6.54
CA LEU A 310 6.50 0.99 6.31
C LEU A 310 7.19 -0.37 6.23
N LEU A 311 8.04 -0.56 5.23
CA LEU A 311 8.82 -1.79 5.08
C LEU A 311 9.60 -2.11 6.37
N GLY A 312 9.49 -3.36 6.83
CA GLY A 312 10.10 -3.81 8.08
C GLY A 312 9.21 -3.63 9.32
N GLN A 313 8.07 -2.95 9.18
CA GLN A 313 7.04 -2.83 10.21
C GLN A 313 5.76 -3.59 9.83
N GLY A 314 4.83 -3.70 10.79
CA GLY A 314 3.50 -4.24 10.53
C GLY A 314 2.64 -3.29 9.69
N MET A 315 1.62 -3.84 9.02
CA MET A 315 0.64 -3.03 8.28
C MET A 315 -0.34 -2.39 9.27
N SER A 316 -0.43 -1.06 9.25
CA SER A 316 -1.49 -0.30 9.90
C SER A 316 -2.77 -0.39 9.08
N ARG A 317 -3.94 -0.45 9.74
CA ARG A 317 -5.24 -0.58 9.08
C ARG A 317 -6.33 0.25 9.74
N ALA A 318 -7.27 0.72 8.93
CA ALA A 318 -8.56 1.27 9.36
C ALA A 318 -9.68 0.61 8.55
N SER A 319 -10.74 0.17 9.21
CA SER A 319 -11.93 -0.45 8.57
C SER A 319 -13.07 0.57 8.39
N THR A 320 -12.70 1.83 8.16
CA THR A 320 -13.59 2.99 8.06
C THR A 320 -13.12 3.89 6.92
N GLY A 321 -13.86 4.97 6.68
CA GLY A 321 -13.52 5.98 5.66
C GLY A 321 -14.24 5.74 4.34
N ILE A 322 -14.47 6.84 3.63
CA ILE A 322 -15.06 6.92 2.31
C ILE A 322 -13.91 7.20 1.33
N PHE A 323 -13.86 6.45 0.23
CA PHE A 323 -12.85 6.64 -0.79
C PHE A 323 -13.13 7.97 -1.54
N PRO A 324 -12.17 8.93 -1.53
CA PRO A 324 -12.34 10.17 -2.27
C PRO A 324 -12.37 9.94 -3.77
N GLY A 325 -13.10 10.78 -4.50
CA GLY A 325 -12.99 10.82 -5.95
C GLY A 325 -11.61 11.35 -6.34
N LEU A 326 -10.84 10.61 -7.11
CA LEU A 326 -9.48 10.98 -7.49
C LEU A 326 -9.43 11.32 -8.98
N ALA A 327 -8.92 12.50 -9.31
CA ALA A 327 -8.69 12.95 -10.68
C ALA A 327 -7.20 13.13 -11.00
N ALA A 328 -6.32 13.30 -10.00
CA ALA A 328 -4.90 13.52 -10.23
C ALA A 328 -4.04 12.80 -9.18
N ILE A 329 -2.79 12.53 -9.55
CA ILE A 329 -1.73 12.07 -8.64
C ILE A 329 -0.56 13.05 -8.70
N ARG A 330 0.08 13.29 -7.57
CA ARG A 330 1.20 14.20 -7.38
C ARG A 330 2.33 13.51 -6.64
N LEU A 331 3.56 13.68 -7.12
CA LEU A 331 4.78 13.22 -6.45
C LEU A 331 5.67 14.38 -6.08
N GLY A 332 6.14 14.37 -4.83
CA GLY A 332 7.06 15.37 -4.30
C GLY A 332 6.40 16.70 -3.90
N ARG A 333 5.07 16.77 -3.95
CA ARG A 333 4.27 17.88 -3.42
C ARG A 333 2.79 17.49 -3.33
N GLY A 334 2.07 18.10 -2.40
CA GLY A 334 0.60 18.16 -2.48
C GLY A 334 0.13 19.15 -3.54
N ARG A 335 -1.19 19.38 -3.58
CA ARG A 335 -1.78 20.43 -4.42
C ARG A 335 -1.47 21.80 -3.83
N SER A 336 -1.56 21.93 -2.50
CA SER A 336 -1.22 23.16 -1.78
C SER A 336 0.28 23.45 -1.82
N ILE A 337 0.65 24.74 -1.91
CA ILE A 337 2.05 25.16 -1.80
C ILE A 337 2.55 25.10 -0.36
N ALA A 338 1.65 25.07 0.62
CA ALA A 338 1.96 25.30 2.02
C ALA A 338 3.03 24.35 2.57
N THR A 339 3.07 23.10 2.10
CA THR A 339 4.05 22.09 2.55
C THR A 339 5.39 22.17 1.83
N GLY A 340 5.56 23.06 0.86
CA GLY A 340 6.78 23.11 0.03
C GLY A 340 6.99 21.87 -0.84
N LEU A 341 8.12 21.84 -1.54
CA LEU A 341 8.56 20.67 -2.32
C LEU A 341 9.25 19.64 -1.44
N TRP A 342 9.13 18.38 -1.82
CA TRP A 342 9.92 17.29 -1.26
C TRP A 342 11.41 17.53 -1.54
N ALA A 343 12.16 17.83 -0.48
CA ALA A 343 13.60 18.06 -0.57
C ALA A 343 14.44 16.76 -0.52
N GLY A 344 13.80 15.62 -0.24
CA GLY A 344 14.43 14.30 -0.32
C GLY A 344 14.47 13.76 -1.75
N SER A 345 14.58 12.43 -1.90
CA SER A 345 14.47 11.75 -3.19
C SER A 345 13.24 10.86 -3.27
N ILE A 346 12.69 10.66 -4.47
CA ILE A 346 11.71 9.61 -4.75
C ILE A 346 12.35 8.69 -5.79
N SER A 347 12.61 7.43 -5.44
CA SER A 347 13.29 6.49 -6.34
C SER A 347 12.31 5.72 -7.21
N ARG A 348 11.13 5.39 -6.68
CA ARG A 348 10.15 4.58 -7.41
C ARG A 348 8.70 4.85 -7.00
N LEU A 349 7.81 4.86 -7.98
CA LEU A 349 6.36 4.77 -7.79
C LEU A 349 5.82 3.55 -8.53
N ARG A 350 5.10 2.68 -7.82
CA ARG A 350 4.30 1.60 -8.41
C ARG A 350 2.84 1.80 -8.06
N LEU A 351 1.95 1.70 -9.05
CA LEU A 351 0.50 1.70 -8.86
C LEU A 351 -0.13 0.47 -9.50
N PHE A 352 -1.06 -0.15 -8.81
CA PHE A 352 -1.72 -1.39 -9.24
C PHE A 352 -3.15 -1.08 -9.70
N ALA A 353 -3.62 -1.77 -10.75
CA ALA A 353 -4.97 -1.58 -11.30
C ALA A 353 -6.07 -2.04 -10.33
N GLY A 354 -5.74 -2.91 -9.37
CA GLY A 354 -6.64 -3.39 -8.34
C GLY A 354 -5.96 -3.43 -6.97
N MET A 355 -6.76 -3.66 -5.94
CA MET A 355 -6.26 -3.83 -4.58
C MET A 355 -5.48 -5.13 -4.49
N LEU A 356 -4.23 -5.06 -4.02
CA LEU A 356 -3.49 -6.24 -3.59
C LEU A 356 -3.99 -6.66 -2.21
N ASP A 357 -4.03 -7.97 -1.98
CA ASP A 357 -4.11 -8.49 -0.62
C ASP A 357 -2.86 -8.07 0.18
N GLU A 358 -2.99 -8.03 1.50
CA GLU A 358 -1.92 -7.59 2.40
C GLU A 358 -0.59 -8.34 2.15
N GLU A 359 -0.67 -9.66 1.99
CA GLU A 359 0.50 -10.50 1.77
C GLU A 359 1.22 -10.19 0.45
N ASP A 360 0.46 -9.95 -0.61
CA ASP A 360 1.02 -9.58 -1.91
C ASP A 360 1.58 -8.16 -1.89
N LEU A 361 0.95 -7.23 -1.17
CA LEU A 361 1.46 -5.87 -0.99
C LEU A 361 2.79 -5.86 -0.25
N VAL A 362 2.91 -6.62 0.87
CA VAL A 362 4.17 -6.76 1.61
C VAL A 362 5.25 -7.42 0.76
N ALA A 363 4.92 -8.49 0.02
CA ALA A 363 5.86 -9.13 -0.90
C ALA A 363 6.36 -8.15 -1.98
N GLN A 364 5.46 -7.36 -2.55
CA GLN A 364 5.79 -6.35 -3.55
C GLN A 364 6.65 -5.21 -2.98
N MET A 365 6.37 -4.75 -1.77
CA MET A 365 7.19 -3.74 -1.08
C MET A 365 8.61 -4.25 -0.80
N ALA A 366 8.72 -5.54 -0.46
CA ALA A 366 10.00 -6.17 -0.16
C ALA A 366 10.85 -6.41 -1.43
N GLY A 367 10.22 -6.55 -2.59
CA GLY A 367 10.88 -6.75 -3.89
C GLY A 367 11.83 -7.95 -3.86
N ASN A 368 13.05 -7.74 -4.36
CA ASN A 368 14.18 -8.67 -4.31
C ASN A 368 14.76 -8.96 -2.91
N GLY A 369 14.08 -8.56 -1.83
CA GLY A 369 14.46 -8.90 -0.47
C GLY A 369 14.44 -10.40 -0.17
N ALA A 370 14.68 -10.72 1.09
CA ALA A 370 14.62 -12.07 1.61
C ALA A 370 13.44 -12.27 2.57
N VAL A 371 13.07 -13.52 2.80
CA VAL A 371 12.12 -13.93 3.83
C VAL A 371 12.79 -14.95 4.75
N ALA A 372 12.78 -14.66 6.05
CA ALA A 372 13.26 -15.53 7.11
C ALA A 372 12.11 -16.37 7.68
N TRP A 373 12.14 -17.67 7.43
CA TRP A 373 11.19 -18.65 7.97
C TRP A 373 11.82 -19.43 9.11
N GLY A 374 11.10 -19.55 10.22
CA GLY A 374 11.57 -20.34 11.36
C GLY A 374 10.64 -20.33 12.56
N ASP A 375 11.22 -20.62 13.72
CA ASP A 375 10.55 -20.73 15.01
C ASP A 375 10.79 -19.50 15.90
N SER A 376 10.94 -19.69 17.22
CA SER A 376 11.22 -18.63 18.20
C SER A 376 12.55 -17.92 17.96
N LEU A 377 13.56 -18.60 17.42
CA LEU A 377 14.84 -17.99 17.08
C LEU A 377 14.67 -17.01 15.91
N THR A 378 13.84 -17.35 14.92
CA THR A 378 13.49 -16.41 13.84
C THR A 378 12.50 -15.34 14.30
N ALA A 379 11.63 -15.65 15.25
CA ALA A 379 10.77 -14.65 15.88
C ALA A 379 11.59 -13.64 16.68
N GLY A 380 12.83 -13.97 17.08
CA GLY A 380 13.70 -13.10 17.85
C GLY A 380 13.41 -13.12 19.36
N ALA A 381 12.92 -14.24 19.89
CA ALA A 381 12.78 -14.43 21.33
C ALA A 381 14.14 -14.16 22.00
N GLY A 382 14.16 -13.41 23.10
CA GLY A 382 15.39 -13.03 23.79
C GLY A 382 16.06 -11.73 23.33
N ALA A 383 15.66 -11.17 22.18
CA ALA A 383 16.08 -9.84 21.77
C ALA A 383 15.34 -8.75 22.58
N THR A 384 15.97 -7.59 22.74
CA THR A 384 15.33 -6.39 23.29
C THR A 384 14.11 -6.02 22.44
N GLY A 385 12.96 -5.84 23.08
CA GLY A 385 11.67 -5.64 22.41
C GLY A 385 11.01 -6.93 21.87
N GLY A 386 11.63 -8.10 22.12
CA GLY A 386 11.11 -9.42 21.78
C GLY A 386 10.77 -9.57 20.30
N SER A 387 9.69 -10.30 20.01
CA SER A 387 9.24 -10.56 18.64
C SER A 387 8.72 -9.35 17.88
N THR A 388 8.75 -8.16 18.48
CA THR A 388 8.42 -6.87 17.86
C THR A 388 9.62 -5.91 17.80
N GLY A 389 10.75 -6.27 18.40
CA GLY A 389 11.91 -5.40 18.58
C GLY A 389 12.80 -5.29 17.34
N SER A 390 13.56 -4.19 17.24
CA SER A 390 14.50 -3.90 16.16
C SER A 390 15.76 -4.77 16.15
N PHE A 391 16.01 -5.53 17.23
CA PHE A 391 17.21 -6.35 17.42
C PHE A 391 17.07 -7.80 16.96
N THR A 392 15.92 -8.18 16.38
CA THR A 392 15.79 -9.51 15.75
C THR A 392 16.72 -9.62 14.54
N TYR A 393 17.31 -10.81 14.29
CA TYR A 393 18.29 -10.95 13.21
C TYR A 393 17.79 -10.55 11.81
N PRO A 394 16.50 -10.77 11.43
CA PRO A 394 16.02 -10.29 10.14
C PRO A 394 16.06 -8.76 10.08
N MET A 395 15.64 -8.06 11.14
CA MET A 395 15.65 -6.60 11.19
C MET A 395 17.08 -6.04 11.19
N VAL A 396 17.99 -6.64 11.94
CA VAL A 396 19.42 -6.24 11.91
C VAL A 396 20.00 -6.46 10.51
N ALA A 397 19.69 -7.58 9.86
CA ALA A 397 20.20 -7.89 8.52
C ALA A 397 19.75 -6.88 7.46
N GLN A 398 18.55 -6.30 7.58
CA GLN A 398 18.06 -5.28 6.63
C GLN A 398 19.03 -4.09 6.51
N ALA A 399 19.61 -3.67 7.63
CA ALA A 399 20.56 -2.56 7.69
C ALA A 399 21.99 -2.92 7.26
N LEU A 400 22.32 -4.21 7.20
CA LEU A 400 23.64 -4.70 6.77
C LEU A 400 23.80 -4.72 5.25
N PHE A 401 22.70 -4.68 4.49
CA PHE A 401 22.76 -4.58 3.04
C PHE A 401 23.06 -3.14 2.59
N THR A 402 23.82 -3.02 1.49
CA THR A 402 24.13 -1.73 0.86
C THR A 402 23.69 -1.76 -0.61
N PRO A 403 22.61 -1.06 -1.00
CA PRO A 403 21.67 -0.35 -0.13
C PRO A 403 20.84 -1.31 0.73
N PRO A 404 20.16 -0.83 1.80
CA PRO A 404 19.29 -1.65 2.64
C PRO A 404 18.27 -2.44 1.82
N ARG A 405 17.98 -3.67 2.24
CA ARG A 405 17.03 -4.59 1.61
C ARG A 405 16.08 -5.15 2.64
N ALA A 406 14.85 -5.48 2.22
CA ALA A 406 13.90 -6.15 3.08
C ALA A 406 14.38 -7.55 3.50
N VAL A 407 14.18 -7.90 4.76
CA VAL A 407 14.28 -9.26 5.28
C VAL A 407 13.04 -9.48 6.13
N LEU A 408 12.02 -10.09 5.53
CA LEU A 408 10.73 -10.30 6.17
C LEU A 408 10.86 -11.39 7.25
N ARG A 409 10.28 -11.15 8.42
CA ARG A 409 10.33 -12.07 9.55
C ARG A 409 9.07 -12.93 9.61
N HIS A 410 9.20 -14.23 9.40
CA HIS A 410 8.12 -15.23 9.49
C HIS A 410 8.41 -16.31 10.55
N GLY A 411 9.01 -15.91 11.67
CA GLY A 411 9.21 -16.75 12.85
C GLY A 411 7.97 -16.82 13.74
N LEU A 412 7.62 -18.01 14.23
CA LEU A 412 6.57 -18.22 15.23
C LEU A 412 7.06 -19.14 16.34
N GLY A 413 6.90 -18.72 17.59
CA GLY A 413 7.46 -19.41 18.75
C GLY A 413 6.94 -20.84 18.90
N GLY A 414 7.82 -21.77 19.27
CA GLY A 414 7.48 -23.16 19.57
C GLY A 414 7.02 -24.01 18.38
N GLN A 415 7.05 -23.49 17.15
CA GLN A 415 6.66 -24.28 15.99
C GLN A 415 7.74 -25.29 15.58
N THR A 416 7.33 -26.49 15.21
CA THR A 416 8.19 -27.52 14.61
C THR A 416 8.53 -27.19 13.16
N SER A 417 9.55 -27.85 12.62
CA SER A 417 9.88 -27.78 11.19
C SER A 417 8.67 -28.08 10.28
N THR A 418 7.86 -29.06 10.64
CA THR A 418 6.64 -29.44 9.91
C THR A 418 5.60 -28.33 9.84
N GLN A 419 5.36 -27.63 10.96
CA GLN A 419 4.40 -26.52 11.01
C GLN A 419 4.91 -25.32 10.19
N ILE A 420 6.21 -25.04 10.24
CA ILE A 420 6.82 -23.95 9.46
C ILE A 420 6.73 -24.27 7.95
N ALA A 421 7.10 -25.49 7.55
CA ALA A 421 6.97 -25.95 6.16
C ALA A 421 5.50 -25.95 5.69
N ALA A 422 4.55 -26.24 6.58
CA ALA A 422 3.12 -26.15 6.27
C ALA A 422 2.65 -24.70 6.05
N ARG A 423 3.13 -23.71 6.83
CA ARG A 423 2.85 -22.28 6.59
C ARG A 423 3.42 -21.79 5.26
N MET A 424 4.52 -22.39 4.79
CA MET A 424 5.09 -22.14 3.47
C MET A 424 4.30 -22.80 2.32
N ASN A 425 3.25 -23.57 2.60
CA ASN A 425 2.57 -24.46 1.65
C ASN A 425 3.47 -25.58 1.09
N ALA A 426 4.59 -25.89 1.74
CA ALA A 426 5.48 -26.97 1.33
C ALA A 426 4.97 -28.34 1.79
N VAL A 427 4.46 -28.41 3.02
CA VAL A 427 3.73 -29.57 3.55
C VAL A 427 2.23 -29.25 3.51
N PRO A 428 1.37 -30.10 2.91
CA PRO A 428 -0.06 -29.79 2.80
C PRO A 428 -0.80 -29.75 4.15
N ILE A 429 -1.54 -28.66 4.38
CA ILE A 429 -2.58 -28.60 5.41
C ILE A 429 -3.88 -29.07 4.77
N THR A 430 -4.43 -30.19 5.24
CA THR A 430 -5.74 -30.70 4.80
C THR A 430 -6.75 -30.51 5.91
N VAL A 431 -7.98 -30.14 5.54
CA VAL A 431 -9.06 -29.84 6.47
C VAL A 431 -10.38 -30.47 6.05
N THR A 432 -11.21 -30.80 7.03
CA THR A 432 -12.61 -31.20 6.83
C THR A 432 -13.51 -30.19 7.55
N LEU A 433 -14.55 -29.71 6.87
CA LEU A 433 -15.51 -28.76 7.44
C LEU A 433 -16.74 -29.47 7.98
N ALA A 434 -17.36 -28.90 9.01
CA ALA A 434 -18.69 -29.32 9.44
C ALA A 434 -19.68 -29.21 8.26
N GLY A 435 -20.38 -30.31 7.96
CA GLY A 435 -21.31 -30.37 6.84
C GLY A 435 -20.68 -30.35 5.44
N ASN A 436 -19.34 -30.45 5.31
CA ASN A 436 -18.63 -30.49 4.03
C ASN A 436 -18.99 -29.31 3.09
N ALA A 437 -19.21 -28.12 3.65
CA ALA A 437 -19.52 -26.94 2.86
C ALA A 437 -19.05 -25.65 3.55
N ILE A 438 -18.67 -24.66 2.74
CA ILE A 438 -18.50 -23.28 3.18
C ILE A 438 -19.87 -22.58 3.06
N PRO A 439 -20.43 -22.03 4.14
CA PRO A 439 -21.73 -21.38 4.13
C PRO A 439 -21.72 -20.09 3.28
N ALA A 440 -22.91 -19.60 2.94
CA ALA A 440 -23.08 -18.37 2.17
C ALA A 440 -22.39 -17.17 2.84
N SER A 441 -22.48 -17.09 4.16
CA SER A 441 -21.84 -16.10 5.02
C SER A 441 -21.50 -16.73 6.39
N GLY A 442 -20.74 -16.01 7.22
CA GLY A 442 -20.36 -16.46 8.55
C GLY A 442 -19.19 -17.46 8.57
N SER A 443 -19.01 -18.08 9.73
CA SER A 443 -17.94 -19.04 9.99
C SER A 443 -18.45 -20.48 10.00
N VAL A 444 -17.60 -21.43 9.65
CA VAL A 444 -17.88 -22.87 9.73
C VAL A 444 -16.75 -23.59 10.48
N ALA A 445 -17.11 -24.52 11.35
CA ALA A 445 -16.15 -25.29 12.13
C ALA A 445 -15.33 -26.23 11.23
N VAL A 446 -14.04 -26.35 11.55
CA VAL A 446 -13.13 -27.34 10.98
C VAL A 446 -13.10 -28.55 11.91
N THR A 447 -13.67 -29.67 11.48
CA THR A 447 -13.83 -30.88 12.30
C THR A 447 -12.58 -31.77 12.29
N GLN A 448 -11.75 -31.66 11.25
CA GLN A 448 -10.45 -32.35 11.15
C GLN A 448 -9.41 -31.44 10.50
N LYS A 449 -8.16 -31.54 10.95
CA LYS A 449 -7.00 -30.84 10.40
C LYS A 449 -5.76 -31.72 10.48
N SER A 450 -4.95 -31.80 9.42
CA SER A 450 -3.73 -32.63 9.42
C SER A 450 -2.58 -32.01 10.23
N ILE A 451 -2.44 -30.68 10.18
CA ILE A 451 -1.35 -29.93 10.83
C ILE A 451 -1.95 -28.69 11.46
N ASN A 452 -1.70 -28.47 12.74
CA ASN A 452 -2.09 -27.23 13.42
C ASN A 452 -0.97 -26.19 13.30
N VAL A 453 -1.17 -25.15 12.48
CA VAL A 453 -0.23 -24.01 12.36
C VAL A 453 -0.61 -22.79 13.19
N LEU A 454 -1.76 -22.81 13.88
CA LEU A 454 -2.26 -21.71 14.72
C LEU A 454 -1.82 -21.91 16.17
N THR A 455 -0.50 -22.00 16.34
CA THR A 455 0.17 -22.19 17.62
C THR A 455 1.30 -21.19 17.76
N ASN A 456 1.43 -20.55 18.92
CA ASN A 456 2.55 -19.69 19.26
C ASN A 456 2.96 -19.94 20.72
N SER A 457 4.22 -20.29 20.93
CA SER A 457 4.80 -20.64 22.24
C SER A 457 3.99 -21.70 22.99
N GLY A 458 3.51 -22.72 22.27
CA GLY A 458 2.70 -23.82 22.83
C GLY A 458 1.21 -23.51 23.01
N THR A 459 0.78 -22.26 22.81
CA THR A 459 -0.62 -21.84 22.97
C THR A 459 -1.35 -21.77 21.64
N PHE A 460 -2.59 -22.26 21.59
CA PHE A 460 -3.49 -22.09 20.44
C PHE A 460 -3.90 -20.62 20.32
N SER A 461 -3.44 -19.98 19.25
CA SER A 461 -3.69 -18.56 19.03
C SER A 461 -3.50 -18.15 17.58
N GLY A 462 -4.09 -17.01 17.23
CA GLY A 462 -3.89 -16.34 15.96
C GLY A 462 -4.81 -16.82 14.84
N THR A 463 -4.51 -16.33 13.65
CA THR A 463 -5.28 -16.56 12.43
C THR A 463 -4.36 -16.75 11.25
N GLN A 464 -4.81 -17.47 10.23
CA GLN A 464 -4.11 -17.67 8.97
C GLN A 464 -5.04 -17.36 7.81
N ARG A 465 -4.78 -16.25 7.09
CA ARG A 465 -5.45 -15.98 5.82
C ARG A 465 -5.02 -17.02 4.78
N GLY A 466 -5.93 -17.36 3.87
CA GLY A 466 -5.66 -18.32 2.82
C GLY A 466 -6.86 -18.63 1.94
N VAL A 467 -6.77 -19.74 1.21
CA VAL A 467 -7.79 -20.20 0.27
C VAL A 467 -8.16 -21.65 0.57
N LEU A 468 -9.45 -21.93 0.65
CA LEU A 468 -10.02 -23.28 0.77
C LEU A 468 -11.03 -23.51 -0.34
N ALA A 469 -10.87 -24.57 -1.13
CA ALA A 469 -11.76 -24.88 -2.27
C ALA A 469 -11.97 -23.68 -3.24
N GLY A 470 -10.93 -22.89 -3.47
CA GLY A 470 -10.99 -21.69 -4.32
C GLY A 470 -11.61 -20.46 -3.64
N ILE A 471 -12.06 -20.55 -2.39
CA ILE A 471 -12.68 -19.46 -1.63
C ILE A 471 -11.66 -18.80 -0.70
N PRO A 472 -11.35 -17.51 -0.87
CA PRO A 472 -10.53 -16.76 0.08
C PRO A 472 -11.22 -16.63 1.44
N GLY A 473 -10.45 -16.79 2.51
CA GLY A 473 -10.95 -16.66 3.87
C GLY A 473 -9.84 -16.70 4.91
N VAL A 474 -10.26 -16.85 6.16
CA VAL A 474 -9.41 -16.84 7.33
C VAL A 474 -9.67 -18.10 8.15
N MET A 475 -8.62 -18.86 8.44
CA MET A 475 -8.62 -19.87 9.50
C MET A 475 -8.34 -19.18 10.83
N SER A 476 -9.15 -19.47 11.85
CA SER A 476 -8.98 -18.97 13.22
C SER A 476 -8.98 -20.14 14.19
N THR A 477 -8.33 -19.99 15.34
CA THR A 477 -8.40 -20.96 16.43
C THR A 477 -8.97 -20.33 17.69
N ASP A 478 -9.75 -21.11 18.45
CA ASP A 478 -10.04 -20.78 19.85
C ASP A 478 -8.88 -21.24 20.77
N ALA A 479 -9.02 -20.95 22.07
CA ALA A 479 -8.03 -21.33 23.09
C ALA A 479 -7.90 -22.85 23.31
N SER A 480 -8.87 -23.64 22.83
CA SER A 480 -8.87 -25.10 22.87
C SER A 480 -8.28 -25.74 21.61
N GLY A 481 -7.87 -24.94 20.62
CA GLY A 481 -7.30 -25.44 19.37
C GLY A 481 -8.33 -25.83 18.32
N ASN A 482 -9.61 -25.51 18.53
CA ASN A 482 -10.66 -25.76 17.55
C ASN A 482 -10.60 -24.69 16.47
N TRP A 483 -10.56 -25.14 15.22
CA TRP A 483 -10.45 -24.25 14.09
C TRP A 483 -11.82 -23.90 13.52
N SER A 484 -11.94 -22.69 12.99
CA SER A 484 -13.04 -22.27 12.15
C SER A 484 -12.53 -21.58 10.89
N PHE A 485 -13.29 -21.69 9.81
CA PHE A 485 -13.03 -21.00 8.55
C PHE A 485 -14.13 -19.97 8.29
N SER A 486 -13.73 -18.73 8.03
CA SER A 486 -14.64 -17.65 7.64
C SER A 486 -14.23 -17.11 6.27
N ARG A 487 -15.15 -17.13 5.31
CA ARG A 487 -14.90 -16.55 3.97
C ARG A 487 -14.76 -15.04 4.03
N SER A 488 -13.92 -14.47 3.17
CA SER A 488 -13.63 -13.03 3.13
C SER A 488 -14.78 -12.17 2.61
N SER A 489 -15.73 -12.77 1.86
CA SER A 489 -16.88 -12.06 1.31
C SER A 489 -18.09 -13.00 1.23
N PRO A 490 -19.31 -12.52 1.50
CA PRO A 490 -20.53 -13.31 1.30
C PRO A 490 -20.65 -13.82 -0.14
N GLY A 491 -21.31 -14.97 -0.31
CA GLY A 491 -21.52 -15.57 -1.62
C GLY A 491 -22.46 -16.78 -1.53
N VAL A 492 -22.45 -17.63 -2.56
CA VAL A 492 -23.22 -18.88 -2.54
C VAL A 492 -22.54 -19.93 -1.66
N VAL A 493 -23.32 -20.89 -1.15
CA VAL A 493 -22.77 -22.06 -0.44
C VAL A 493 -21.85 -22.84 -1.39
N VAL A 494 -20.68 -23.27 -0.91
CA VAL A 494 -19.69 -23.99 -1.71
C VAL A 494 -19.42 -25.36 -1.08
N PRO A 495 -19.76 -26.48 -1.75
CA PRO A 495 -19.39 -27.81 -1.29
C PRO A 495 -17.86 -27.97 -1.20
N VAL A 496 -17.38 -28.62 -0.14
CA VAL A 496 -15.97 -28.88 0.12
C VAL A 496 -15.79 -30.32 0.54
N GLN A 497 -15.01 -31.09 -0.22
CA GLN A 497 -14.71 -32.47 0.11
C GLN A 497 -13.91 -32.57 1.42
N ALA A 498 -14.11 -33.63 2.19
CA ALA A 498 -13.29 -33.91 3.37
C ALA A 498 -11.80 -34.01 2.98
N GLY A 499 -10.91 -33.49 3.83
CA GLY A 499 -9.47 -33.46 3.56
C GLY A 499 -9.04 -32.49 2.45
N THR A 500 -9.87 -31.50 2.08
CA THR A 500 -9.49 -30.48 1.11
C THR A 500 -8.28 -29.68 1.60
N ARG A 501 -7.33 -29.39 0.70
CA ARG A 501 -6.14 -28.60 1.02
C ARG A 501 -6.50 -27.13 1.28
N PHE A 502 -5.96 -26.59 2.37
CA PHE A 502 -5.91 -25.16 2.64
C PHE A 502 -4.56 -24.58 2.19
N PHE A 503 -4.59 -23.43 1.51
CA PHE A 503 -3.39 -22.72 1.06
C PHE A 503 -3.19 -21.46 1.87
N CYS A 504 -2.10 -21.37 2.63
CA CYS A 504 -1.71 -20.19 3.40
C CYS A 504 -1.35 -19.03 2.47
N ALA A 505 -1.89 -17.84 2.71
CA ALA A 505 -1.64 -16.65 1.90
C ALA A 505 -0.15 -16.27 1.88
N TRP A 506 0.49 -16.16 3.04
CA TRP A 506 1.94 -15.86 3.14
C TRP A 506 2.82 -16.87 2.40
N GLY A 507 2.54 -18.16 2.53
CA GLY A 507 3.28 -19.19 1.80
C GLY A 507 3.13 -19.08 0.28
N LYS A 508 2.02 -18.53 -0.22
CA LYS A 508 1.81 -18.24 -1.65
C LYS A 508 2.57 -16.98 -2.06
N SER A 509 2.36 -15.87 -1.36
CA SER A 509 2.88 -14.55 -1.73
C SER A 509 4.40 -14.44 -1.61
N LEU A 510 5.00 -15.15 -0.66
CA LEU A 510 6.45 -15.09 -0.39
C LEU A 510 7.25 -16.17 -1.13
N ARG A 511 6.58 -17.05 -1.89
CA ARG A 511 7.20 -18.21 -2.56
C ARG A 511 8.32 -17.84 -3.54
N GLY A 512 8.25 -16.63 -4.12
CA GLY A 512 9.22 -16.13 -5.09
C GLY A 512 10.41 -15.35 -4.49
N MET A 513 10.39 -15.12 -3.17
CA MET A 513 11.44 -14.39 -2.46
C MET A 513 12.58 -15.30 -2.02
N THR A 514 13.81 -14.77 -2.00
CA THR A 514 14.98 -15.49 -1.47
C THR A 514 14.69 -15.97 -0.04
N ALA A 515 14.79 -17.27 0.21
CA ALA A 515 14.35 -17.85 1.48
C ALA A 515 15.52 -18.12 2.43
N TRP A 516 15.45 -17.60 3.65
CA TRP A 516 16.34 -17.97 4.75
C TRP A 516 15.58 -18.93 5.66
N LEU A 517 15.96 -20.19 5.63
CA LEU A 517 15.28 -21.28 6.32
C LEU A 517 16.06 -21.64 7.58
N TRP A 518 15.50 -21.31 8.74
CA TRP A 518 16.02 -21.71 10.04
C TRP A 518 14.97 -22.51 10.80
N LEU A 519 14.88 -23.81 10.46
CA LEU A 519 13.89 -24.74 10.96
C LEU A 519 14.55 -25.88 11.73
N GLY A 520 13.83 -26.45 12.71
CA GLY A 520 14.14 -27.76 13.26
C GLY A 520 14.57 -27.78 14.73
N ARG A 521 14.73 -26.62 15.39
CA ARG A 521 15.08 -26.60 16.82
C ARG A 521 14.01 -27.28 17.68
N ASN A 522 12.74 -27.10 17.33
CA ASN A 522 11.62 -27.78 17.99
C ASN A 522 11.29 -29.16 17.38
N GLY A 523 12.20 -29.75 16.60
CA GLY A 523 12.00 -31.05 15.95
C GLY A 523 10.99 -31.02 14.80
N ALA A 524 10.35 -32.16 14.57
CA ALA A 524 9.31 -32.38 13.56
C ALA A 524 8.08 -33.05 14.23
N GLN A 525 6.91 -32.96 13.59
CA GLN A 525 5.73 -33.69 14.06
C GLN A 525 5.88 -35.20 13.83
N SER A 526 5.10 -36.00 14.56
CA SER A 526 5.11 -37.47 14.39
C SER A 526 4.83 -37.86 12.93
N GLY A 527 5.64 -38.77 12.40
CA GLY A 527 5.59 -39.17 10.98
C GLY A 527 6.37 -38.27 10.03
N TYR A 528 6.98 -37.18 10.51
CA TYR A 528 7.82 -36.27 9.74
C TYR A 528 9.27 -36.27 10.26
N SER A 529 10.18 -35.70 9.47
CA SER A 529 11.55 -35.44 9.89
C SER A 529 11.99 -34.04 9.48
N VAL A 530 12.89 -33.45 10.28
CA VAL A 530 13.43 -32.11 10.02
C VAL A 530 14.04 -32.02 8.62
N THR A 531 14.78 -33.06 8.19
CA THR A 531 15.42 -33.10 6.88
C THR A 531 14.41 -33.15 5.74
N ALA A 532 13.33 -33.94 5.88
CA ALA A 532 12.27 -34.03 4.88
C ALA A 532 11.46 -32.72 4.80
N ASP A 533 11.18 -32.09 5.95
CA ASP A 533 10.46 -30.82 5.99
C ASP A 533 11.26 -29.67 5.35
N ILE A 534 12.58 -29.61 5.60
CA ILE A 534 13.46 -28.64 4.93
C ILE A 534 13.54 -28.94 3.42
N ALA A 535 13.66 -30.21 3.02
CA ALA A 535 13.67 -30.58 1.61
C ALA A 535 12.35 -30.20 0.90
N ALA A 536 11.20 -30.41 1.55
CA ALA A 536 9.91 -29.98 1.06
C ALA A 536 9.84 -28.45 0.95
N ALA A 537 10.32 -27.72 1.96
CA ALA A 537 10.38 -26.26 1.94
C ALA A 537 11.20 -25.75 0.75
N VAL A 538 12.39 -26.31 0.50
CA VAL A 538 13.23 -25.99 -0.67
C VAL A 538 12.52 -26.34 -1.98
N ALA A 539 11.96 -27.55 -2.11
CA ALA A 539 11.26 -28.00 -3.31
C ALA A 539 10.00 -27.18 -3.61
N SER A 540 9.40 -26.57 -2.58
CA SER A 540 8.25 -25.69 -2.74
C SER A 540 8.62 -24.36 -3.39
N LEU A 541 9.86 -23.87 -3.31
CA LEU A 541 10.25 -22.58 -3.88
C LEU A 541 10.19 -22.61 -5.42
N SER A 542 9.91 -21.48 -6.05
CA SER A 542 9.93 -21.37 -7.54
C SER A 542 11.31 -21.04 -8.10
N HIS A 543 12.36 -21.15 -7.28
CA HIS A 543 13.73 -20.72 -7.57
C HIS A 543 14.74 -21.44 -6.67
N THR A 544 16.03 -21.23 -6.93
CA THR A 544 17.15 -21.84 -6.19
C THR A 544 17.83 -20.89 -5.19
N ARG A 545 17.23 -19.72 -4.93
CA ARG A 545 17.70 -18.72 -3.96
C ARG A 545 17.23 -19.05 -2.55
N PHE A 546 18.00 -19.83 -1.81
CA PHE A 546 17.71 -20.15 -0.41
C PHE A 546 18.98 -20.41 0.42
N LEU A 547 18.91 -20.18 1.73
CA LEU A 547 19.92 -20.53 2.72
C LEU A 547 19.31 -21.40 3.82
N ILE A 548 20.08 -22.33 4.37
CA ILE A 548 19.70 -23.19 5.50
C ILE A 548 20.58 -22.84 6.70
N GLY A 549 19.98 -22.36 7.79
CA GLY A 549 20.72 -22.06 9.02
C GLY A 549 20.96 -23.31 9.87
N ALA A 550 22.16 -23.44 10.43
CA ALA A 550 22.47 -24.48 11.40
C ALA A 550 21.54 -24.41 12.62
N ILE A 551 21.08 -25.58 13.10
CA ILE A 551 20.22 -25.69 14.28
C ILE A 551 21.08 -25.54 15.53
N LEU A 552 20.72 -24.61 16.42
CA LEU A 552 21.52 -24.31 17.59
C LEU A 552 21.32 -25.34 18.72
N PRO A 553 22.40 -25.74 19.42
CA PRO A 553 22.28 -26.45 20.68
C PRO A 553 21.79 -25.50 21.79
N SER A 554 21.06 -26.05 22.75
CA SER A 554 20.68 -25.39 23.99
C SER A 554 21.54 -25.88 25.15
N ALA A 555 21.78 -24.99 26.13
CA ALA A 555 22.38 -25.36 27.40
C ALA A 555 21.49 -26.29 28.26
N ALA A 556 20.25 -26.55 27.85
CA ALA A 556 19.37 -27.55 28.46
C ALA A 556 19.41 -28.91 27.73
N ASP A 557 20.11 -29.02 26.60
CA ASP A 557 20.21 -30.29 25.88
C ASP A 557 21.16 -31.25 26.61
N THR A 558 20.86 -32.54 26.54
CA THR A 558 21.77 -33.59 27.02
C THR A 558 22.97 -33.73 26.09
N PRO A 559 24.11 -34.30 26.54
CA PRO A 559 25.25 -34.58 25.65
C PRO A 559 24.89 -35.38 24.39
N GLY A 560 23.98 -36.36 24.52
CA GLY A 560 23.45 -37.12 23.38
C GLY A 560 22.60 -36.28 22.44
N GLY A 561 21.82 -35.32 22.97
CA GLY A 561 21.07 -34.35 22.18
C GLY A 561 21.98 -33.43 21.37
N ILE A 562 23.05 -32.92 21.98
CA ILE A 562 24.07 -32.09 21.31
C ILE A 562 24.74 -32.87 20.18
N ALA A 563 25.14 -34.12 20.41
CA ALA A 563 25.74 -34.98 19.39
C ALA A 563 24.78 -35.27 18.23
N SER A 564 23.49 -35.44 18.52
CA SER A 564 22.45 -35.64 17.51
C SER A 564 22.24 -34.38 16.66
N LEU A 565 22.21 -33.20 17.28
CA LEU A 565 22.14 -31.91 16.57
C LEU A 565 23.38 -31.66 15.71
N ALA A 566 24.58 -31.97 16.21
CA ALA A 566 25.80 -31.87 15.43
C ALA A 566 25.77 -32.78 14.20
N SER A 567 25.27 -34.01 14.35
CA SER A 567 25.11 -34.96 13.25
C SER A 567 24.09 -34.47 12.22
N LEU A 568 22.95 -33.93 12.67
CA LEU A 568 21.94 -33.33 11.80
C LEU A 568 22.48 -32.12 11.04
N ASN A 569 23.22 -31.23 11.71
CA ASN A 569 23.86 -30.09 11.05
C ASN A 569 24.91 -30.53 10.03
N ALA A 570 25.71 -31.55 10.33
CA ALA A 570 26.66 -32.12 9.36
C ALA A 570 25.94 -32.70 8.13
N GLN A 571 24.81 -33.37 8.32
CA GLN A 571 23.97 -33.85 7.23
C GLN A 571 23.43 -32.69 6.38
N LEU A 572 22.88 -31.65 7.00
CA LEU A 572 22.38 -30.47 6.30
C LEU A 572 23.50 -29.74 5.54
N ALA A 573 24.68 -29.60 6.15
CA ALA A 573 25.86 -29.04 5.49
C ALA A 573 26.27 -29.86 4.25
N GLY A 574 26.28 -31.18 4.35
CA GLY A 574 26.56 -32.07 3.22
C GLY A 574 25.52 -31.96 2.09
N LEU A 575 24.24 -31.81 2.42
CA LEU A 575 23.15 -31.70 1.44
C LEU A 575 23.11 -30.34 0.75
N TYR A 576 23.38 -29.25 1.47
CA TYR A 576 23.15 -27.89 0.96
C TYR A 576 24.43 -27.12 0.63
N GLY A 577 25.60 -27.65 1.00
CA GLY A 577 26.91 -27.09 0.65
C GLY A 577 27.02 -25.61 1.00
N VAL A 578 27.37 -24.78 0.02
CA VAL A 578 27.50 -23.32 0.17
C VAL A 578 26.21 -22.60 0.60
N ARG A 579 25.03 -23.25 0.50
CA ARG A 579 23.76 -22.71 0.99
C ARG A 579 23.52 -23.01 2.47
N PHE A 580 24.34 -23.84 3.11
CA PHE A 580 24.30 -24.05 4.55
C PHE A 580 25.09 -22.94 5.26
N VAL A 581 24.47 -22.30 6.25
CA VAL A 581 25.06 -21.24 7.06
C VAL A 581 25.38 -21.83 8.42
N ASP A 582 26.68 -22.01 8.71
CA ASP A 582 27.15 -22.55 9.98
C ASP A 582 27.06 -21.50 11.11
N LEU A 583 25.83 -21.32 11.61
CA LEU A 583 25.53 -20.40 12.70
C LEU A 583 26.19 -20.80 14.02
N VAL A 584 26.41 -22.10 14.24
CA VAL A 584 27.06 -22.60 15.46
C VAL A 584 28.52 -22.15 15.48
N ALA A 585 29.26 -22.34 14.39
CA ALA A 585 30.63 -21.86 14.28
C ALA A 585 30.70 -20.32 14.34
N ALA A 586 29.81 -19.63 13.63
CA ALA A 586 29.76 -18.17 13.61
C ALA A 586 29.57 -17.56 15.01
N LEU A 587 28.68 -18.14 15.82
CA LEU A 587 28.42 -17.68 17.19
C LEU A 587 29.55 -18.05 18.14
N LYS A 588 30.10 -19.27 18.06
CA LYS A 588 31.23 -19.68 18.93
C LYS A 588 32.48 -18.84 18.72
N ALA A 589 32.70 -18.35 17.49
CA ALA A 589 33.79 -17.42 17.18
C ALA A 589 33.65 -16.03 17.82
N LYS A 590 32.52 -15.73 18.48
CA LYS A 590 32.16 -14.43 19.04
C LYS A 590 32.05 -14.44 20.57
N THR A 591 32.74 -15.37 21.21
CA THR A 591 32.98 -15.36 22.66
C THR A 591 33.57 -14.04 23.15
N ASN A 592 33.22 -13.62 24.36
CA ASN A 592 33.83 -12.47 25.03
C ASN A 592 35.15 -12.81 25.75
N GLY A 593 35.62 -14.06 25.64
CA GLY A 593 36.84 -14.54 26.28
C GLY A 593 36.72 -14.89 27.75
N SER A 594 35.52 -14.82 28.33
CA SER A 594 35.29 -15.21 29.73
C SER A 594 35.49 -16.72 29.96
N PRO A 595 35.85 -17.12 31.19
CA PRO A 595 35.87 -18.53 31.58
C PRO A 595 34.54 -19.25 31.32
N GLU A 596 33.43 -18.54 31.50
CA GLU A 596 32.08 -19.05 31.28
C GLU A 596 31.79 -19.37 29.81
N ASP A 597 32.13 -18.46 28.90
CA ASP A 597 31.99 -18.71 27.46
C ASP A 597 32.92 -19.84 27.00
N THR A 598 34.12 -19.91 27.58
CA THR A 598 35.08 -20.99 27.29
C THR A 598 34.52 -22.35 27.71
N SER A 599 33.90 -22.41 28.90
CA SER A 599 33.21 -23.61 29.39
C SER A 599 32.02 -24.00 28.51
N ASP A 600 31.22 -23.02 28.09
CA ASP A 600 30.08 -23.26 27.19
C ASP A 600 30.55 -23.82 25.84
N ILE A 601 31.60 -23.25 25.24
CA ILE A 601 32.16 -23.73 23.98
C ILE A 601 32.67 -25.16 24.12
N ALA A 602 33.41 -25.46 25.20
CA ALA A 602 33.93 -26.79 25.49
C ALA A 602 32.82 -27.83 25.67
N ALA A 603 31.69 -27.43 26.29
CA ALA A 603 30.50 -28.26 26.43
C ALA A 603 29.65 -28.35 25.15
N GLY A 604 30.03 -27.64 24.08
CA GLY A 604 29.34 -27.67 22.80
C GLY A 604 28.25 -26.60 22.63
N TYR A 605 28.00 -25.76 23.63
CA TYR A 605 26.96 -24.74 23.64
C TYR A 605 27.36 -23.46 22.90
N ILE A 606 26.36 -22.63 22.63
CA ILE A 606 26.57 -21.23 22.25
C ILE A 606 27.03 -20.45 23.49
N PRO A 607 28.04 -19.57 23.38
CA PRO A 607 28.51 -18.74 24.49
C PRO A 607 27.37 -18.01 25.21
N ARG A 608 27.27 -18.11 26.54
CA ARG A 608 26.19 -17.44 27.31
C ARG A 608 26.22 -15.93 27.19
N SER A 609 27.37 -15.32 26.88
CA SER A 609 27.44 -13.88 26.58
C SER A 609 26.60 -13.46 25.37
N LEU A 610 26.24 -14.41 24.49
CA LEU A 610 25.39 -14.21 23.31
C LEU A 610 23.96 -14.73 23.51
N ARG A 611 23.66 -15.29 24.68
CA ARG A 611 22.34 -15.83 25.02
C ARG A 611 21.59 -14.92 25.98
N SER A 612 20.27 -14.96 25.89
CA SER A 612 19.36 -14.38 26.88
C SER A 612 18.86 -15.43 27.86
N ASP A 613 18.74 -16.69 27.43
CA ASP A 613 18.41 -17.84 28.27
C ASP A 613 19.20 -19.10 27.87
N HIS A 614 18.65 -20.29 28.14
CA HIS A 614 19.28 -21.57 27.79
C HIS A 614 19.33 -21.87 26.28
N LEU A 615 18.56 -21.18 25.45
CA LEU A 615 18.47 -21.39 23.99
C LEU A 615 18.51 -20.08 23.20
N HIS A 616 17.68 -19.13 23.60
CA HIS A 616 17.45 -17.90 22.85
C HIS A 616 18.65 -16.96 22.95
N LEU A 617 18.89 -16.26 21.84
CA LEU A 617 19.99 -15.30 21.75
C LEU A 617 19.59 -13.97 22.38
N ASN A 618 20.58 -13.18 22.77
CA ASN A 618 20.39 -11.76 23.08
C ASN A 618 20.68 -10.91 21.82
N ASP A 619 20.67 -9.58 21.96
CA ASP A 619 20.90 -8.66 20.84
C ASP A 619 22.24 -8.89 20.14
N ALA A 620 23.30 -9.18 20.90
CA ALA A 620 24.63 -9.46 20.35
C ALA A 620 24.63 -10.77 19.56
N GLY A 621 24.02 -11.83 20.10
CA GLY A 621 23.89 -13.10 19.39
C GLY A 621 23.09 -12.98 18.08
N TYR A 622 21.95 -12.28 18.10
CA TYR A 622 21.17 -12.07 16.88
C TYR A 622 21.87 -11.19 15.85
N ALA A 623 22.71 -10.24 16.28
CA ALA A 623 23.54 -9.46 15.37
C ALA A 623 24.55 -10.35 14.61
N GLU A 624 25.12 -11.37 15.25
CA GLU A 624 26.02 -12.31 14.59
C GLU A 624 25.27 -13.26 13.63
N VAL A 625 24.07 -13.72 13.99
CA VAL A 625 23.21 -14.49 13.06
C VAL A 625 22.85 -13.65 11.83
N ALA A 626 22.53 -12.36 12.02
CA ALA A 626 22.24 -11.44 10.92
C ALA A 626 23.42 -11.31 9.96
N ARG A 627 24.64 -11.11 10.51
CA ARG A 627 25.87 -11.03 9.71
C ARG A 627 26.17 -12.34 8.97
N ALA A 628 25.97 -13.49 9.60
CA ALA A 628 26.23 -14.79 8.97
C ALA A 628 25.29 -15.04 7.77
N PHE A 629 23.98 -14.84 7.95
CA PHE A 629 23.02 -14.99 6.84
C PHE A 629 23.25 -13.95 5.74
N GLN A 630 23.52 -12.69 6.10
CA GLN A 630 23.79 -11.63 5.12
C GLN A 630 25.06 -11.93 4.33
N ALA A 631 26.15 -12.35 4.98
CA ALA A 631 27.40 -12.68 4.31
C ALA A 631 27.22 -13.87 3.34
N ALA A 632 26.51 -14.92 3.77
CA ALA A 632 26.19 -16.05 2.91
C ALA A 632 25.29 -15.64 1.73
N HIS A 633 24.30 -14.76 1.95
CA HIS A 633 23.45 -14.24 0.89
C HIS A 633 24.28 -13.47 -0.15
N MET A 634 25.20 -12.61 0.29
CA MET A 634 26.08 -11.85 -0.60
C MET A 634 27.08 -12.75 -1.33
N ALA A 635 27.59 -13.79 -0.69
CA ALA A 635 28.50 -14.76 -1.31
C ALA A 635 27.86 -15.52 -2.48
N MET A 636 26.53 -15.68 -2.45
CA MET A 636 25.76 -16.27 -3.56
C MET A 636 25.48 -15.28 -4.71
N GLY A 637 25.83 -14.00 -4.55
CA GLY A 637 25.58 -12.95 -5.53
C GLY A 637 24.10 -12.52 -5.62
N TRP A 638 23.33 -12.71 -4.54
CA TRP A 638 21.91 -12.37 -4.50
C TRP A 638 21.64 -10.92 -4.12
#